data_AF-A0AAP2Z394-F1
#
_entry.id   AF-A0AAP2Z394-F1
#
_cell.length_a   1.000
_cell.length_b   1.000
_cell.length_c   1.000
_cell.angle_alpha   90.00
_cell.angle_beta   90.00
_cell.angle_gamma   90.00
#
_symmetry.space_group_name_H-M   'P 1'
#
loop_
_entity.id
_entity.type
_entity.pdbx_description
1 polymer ?
#
loop_
_entity_poly.entity_id
_entity_poly.type
_entity_poly.pdbx_seq_one_letter_code
_entity_poly.pdbx_strand_id
1 'polypeptide(L)'
;MSPDVPPDDYSLHPDRIHSAPSSAEERERRRTYLDELLPLLNLDADGYMSDPRVSHHDDSWRDWQERTGELPPDFERLPATAALPDTLERYDGEEWTKITTQEEWNQQRDRIAQQLQYWLYGSMPPAPGNVRATEIGTQPAEGATVRDVRLEFGPDHELELDLQVMVPDRQGPFPVFMTQWNHRNWAQLALQRGYVAVVYAAADARDDTAEYGEYYPDDDFQLLARRAWAAHRVVDYLETLPEADCDRIGITGASRNGKQSLLAAAFDERIDAVVPCSAGSGATVPARYDRDDFYAGDMSVHARLRRSWFHPRWRFFVGRENRLPVDANHLVSLVAPRACLIHTALHERTTSAWAAARVYRSAESVYDLLDAAENLALQYRHGRHSRTTRDVHQILDFFDDTFGKGEYEDPTRLYHDFSFEEWRQTAWAAQVDVSEFPERGLDDPLVDDDGNPIRTTESWADRKSEIRRRIRWSFGDRPPRASEPPETEYDVVSEGWGQPDYLNDVIGRPEPTDAVGKLWLSHAHTHGERFDGDLYYPTSKTDGDGRPAGELPAIIWLHPYSYNTGYGAGGRGQVPIEEAAERGFALFGFDQLGFGTRIEEGERFYDRHPNWSKMGKMVADTHSAVETLSALEFIDSDRIFVLGYSLGGTVGLYAAALDDRIAGVASVCGFSPFRTSDPETERANGGIGRFSHLHGLHPRLGLFRDDPKRTPFDFHEVLGLVAPRPLLAVAPSLDWTNPKEDVLRCTTAARSVYDLYGASESLEVRTPNDLLSFDYHEARLYDESRPEHDSLSPDRRKSVFDWLARQE
;
A
#
# COMPACT_ATOMS: atom_id res chain seq x y z
N MET A 1 -0.88 39.16 26.86
CA MET A 1 -0.38 40.07 25.82
C MET A 1 -0.28 39.22 24.56
N SER A 2 -1.13 39.46 23.58
CA SER A 2 -1.07 38.77 22.29
C SER A 2 0.20 39.19 21.55
N PRO A 3 0.91 38.28 20.86
CA PRO A 3 1.73 38.66 19.73
C PRO A 3 0.86 38.62 18.47
N ASP A 4 0.76 39.78 17.82
CA ASP A 4 0.35 39.90 16.42
C ASP A 4 1.28 39.03 15.56
N VAL A 5 0.74 37.95 14.99
CA VAL A 5 1.35 37.22 13.87
C VAL A 5 0.95 37.97 12.58
N PRO A 6 1.86 38.20 11.62
CA PRO A 6 1.52 38.91 10.38
C PRO A 6 0.42 38.16 9.61
N PRO A 7 -0.39 38.85 8.78
CA PRO A 7 -1.32 38.17 7.89
C PRO A 7 -0.51 37.44 6.82
N ASP A 8 -0.37 36.13 6.99
CA ASP A 8 0.46 35.29 6.18
C ASP A 8 -0.07 35.13 4.74
N ASP A 9 0.83 35.32 3.77
CA ASP A 9 0.57 35.41 2.33
C ASP A 9 0.67 34.04 1.62
N TYR A 10 0.08 32.99 2.21
CA TYR A 10 0.25 31.61 1.68
C TYR A 10 -0.91 31.17 0.78
N SER A 11 -0.64 31.02 -0.51
CA SER A 11 -1.53 30.48 -1.57
C SER A 11 -2.12 29.09 -1.28
N LEU A 12 -1.45 28.26 -0.47
CA LEU A 12 -1.86 26.89 -0.13
C LEU A 12 -2.37 26.71 1.31
N HIS A 13 -2.61 27.81 2.02
CA HIS A 13 -3.31 27.76 3.30
C HIS A 13 -4.71 27.16 3.08
N PRO A 14 -5.27 26.36 4.02
CA PRO A 14 -6.64 25.87 3.91
C PRO A 14 -7.61 27.01 3.51
N ASP A 15 -7.46 28.19 4.11
CA ASP A 15 -8.32 29.34 3.78
C ASP A 15 -8.16 29.91 2.35
N ARG A 16 -7.05 29.65 1.64
CA ARG A 16 -6.81 30.16 0.27
C ARG A 16 -7.02 29.11 -0.83
N ILE A 17 -6.77 27.82 -0.58
CA ILE A 17 -7.15 26.73 -1.50
C ILE A 17 -8.66 26.48 -1.45
N HIS A 18 -9.31 26.80 -0.32
CA HIS A 18 -10.72 26.49 -0.06
C HIS A 18 -11.65 27.70 -0.11
N SER A 19 -11.22 28.79 -0.76
CA SER A 19 -12.16 29.84 -1.13
C SER A 19 -13.31 29.25 -1.96
N ALA A 20 -14.52 29.79 -1.79
CA ALA A 20 -15.63 29.49 -2.69
C ALA A 20 -15.15 29.56 -4.15
N PRO A 21 -15.62 28.66 -5.04
CA PRO A 21 -15.10 28.57 -6.41
C PRO A 21 -14.95 29.96 -7.03
N SER A 22 -13.72 30.27 -7.43
CA SER A 22 -13.35 31.62 -7.88
C SER A 22 -14.02 31.98 -9.21
N SER A 23 -14.51 30.96 -9.92
CA SER A 23 -15.27 31.07 -11.16
C SER A 23 -16.39 30.02 -11.25
N ALA A 24 -17.36 30.23 -12.15
CA ALA A 24 -18.39 29.25 -12.46
C ALA A 24 -17.80 27.97 -13.10
N GLU A 25 -16.73 28.11 -13.90
CA GLU A 25 -16.05 26.99 -14.52
C GLU A 25 -15.36 26.09 -13.49
N GLU A 26 -14.68 26.67 -12.50
CA GLU A 26 -14.07 25.91 -11.40
C GLU A 26 -15.12 25.13 -10.61
N ARG A 27 -16.26 25.78 -10.33
CA ARG A 27 -17.39 25.14 -9.63
C ARG A 27 -17.91 23.93 -10.41
N GLU A 28 -18.09 24.08 -11.71
CA GLU A 28 -18.57 23.01 -12.59
C GLU A 28 -17.57 21.85 -12.64
N ARG A 29 -16.27 22.12 -12.78
CA ARG A 29 -15.22 21.09 -12.76
C ARG A 29 -15.23 20.29 -11.44
N ARG A 30 -15.27 20.98 -10.30
CA ARG A 30 -15.31 20.34 -8.97
C ARG A 30 -16.59 19.52 -8.76
N ARG A 31 -17.73 19.98 -9.29
CA ARG A 31 -19.02 19.27 -9.24
C ARG A 31 -19.01 18.02 -10.13
N THR A 32 -18.49 18.13 -11.35
CA THR A 32 -18.33 16.99 -12.26
C THR A 32 -17.51 15.89 -11.59
N TYR A 33 -16.38 16.24 -10.98
CA TYR A 33 -15.56 15.24 -10.31
C TYR A 33 -16.28 14.54 -9.15
N LEU A 34 -16.99 15.32 -8.32
CA LEU A 34 -17.80 14.74 -7.26
C LEU A 34 -18.84 13.73 -7.80
N ASP A 35 -19.52 14.08 -8.89
CA ASP A 35 -20.55 13.24 -9.49
C ASP A 35 -19.93 11.96 -10.11
N GLU A 36 -18.66 11.99 -10.56
CA GLU A 36 -17.89 10.80 -10.95
C GLU A 36 -17.51 9.91 -9.76
N LEU A 37 -17.17 10.52 -8.62
CA LEU A 37 -16.68 9.81 -7.42
C LEU A 37 -17.81 9.11 -6.66
N LEU A 38 -19.00 9.71 -6.58
CA LEU A 38 -20.11 9.20 -5.77
C LEU A 38 -20.52 7.74 -6.11
N PRO A 39 -20.70 7.36 -7.40
CA PRO A 39 -20.98 5.96 -7.76
C PRO A 39 -19.86 5.00 -7.37
N LEU A 40 -18.60 5.44 -7.47
CA LEU A 40 -17.41 4.64 -7.17
C LEU A 40 -17.18 4.42 -5.68
N LEU A 41 -17.90 5.13 -4.82
CA LEU A 41 -17.87 4.89 -3.38
C LEU A 41 -19.08 4.09 -2.89
N ASN A 42 -20.11 3.85 -3.72
CA ASN A 42 -21.33 3.08 -3.40
C ASN A 42 -21.72 3.14 -1.91
N LEU A 43 -21.92 4.37 -1.41
CA LEU A 43 -22.04 4.67 0.03
C LEU A 43 -23.30 4.11 0.67
N ASP A 44 -24.25 3.69 -0.17
CA ASP A 44 -25.56 3.17 0.20
C ASP A 44 -25.56 1.64 0.39
N ALA A 45 -24.53 0.93 -0.11
CA ALA A 45 -24.53 -0.55 -0.18
C ALA A 45 -24.04 -1.30 1.06
N ASP A 46 -23.27 -0.71 1.97
CA ASP A 46 -22.63 -1.49 3.04
C ASP A 46 -22.73 -0.87 4.42
N GLY A 47 -23.55 -1.53 5.25
CA GLY A 47 -23.61 -1.37 6.69
C GLY A 47 -22.72 -2.40 7.38
N TYR A 48 -21.58 -1.97 7.90
CA TYR A 48 -20.89 -2.70 8.97
C TYR A 48 -21.11 -1.98 10.31
N MET A 49 -21.53 -2.75 11.31
CA MET A 49 -22.18 -2.32 12.55
C MET A 49 -21.24 -1.85 13.68
N SER A 50 -20.42 -0.82 13.48
CA SER A 50 -19.76 -0.17 14.64
C SER A 50 -19.79 1.36 14.64
N ASP A 51 -20.30 1.97 13.57
CA ASP A 51 -20.13 3.40 13.35
C ASP A 51 -21.31 3.98 12.58
N PRO A 52 -22.40 4.36 13.28
CA PRO A 52 -23.65 4.72 12.64
C PRO A 52 -23.62 6.09 11.96
N ARG A 53 -22.63 6.95 12.26
CA ARG A 53 -22.54 8.34 11.79
C ARG A 53 -21.19 8.64 11.14
N VAL A 54 -21.15 9.52 10.14
CA VAL A 54 -19.88 10.00 9.56
C VAL A 54 -19.26 11.11 10.41
N SER A 55 -20.08 11.93 11.07
CA SER A 55 -19.68 13.01 11.97
C SER A 55 -20.71 13.12 13.11
N HIS A 56 -20.50 14.02 14.08
CA HIS A 56 -21.53 14.25 15.11
C HIS A 56 -22.79 14.96 14.57
N HIS A 57 -22.67 15.66 13.42
CA HIS A 57 -23.78 16.34 12.73
C HIS A 57 -24.47 15.47 11.67
N ASP A 58 -23.80 14.42 11.17
CA ASP A 58 -24.17 13.76 9.92
C ASP A 58 -24.10 12.24 10.01
N ASP A 59 -25.16 11.56 9.56
CA ASP A 59 -25.21 10.09 9.52
C ASP A 59 -24.38 9.54 8.35
N SER A 60 -24.40 10.21 7.20
CA SER A 60 -23.70 9.80 5.98
C SER A 60 -22.85 10.92 5.37
N TRP A 61 -21.94 10.55 4.47
CA TRP A 61 -21.16 11.53 3.70
C TRP A 61 -22.04 12.42 2.81
N ARG A 62 -23.19 11.90 2.35
CA ARG A 62 -24.17 12.70 1.60
C ARG A 62 -24.79 13.76 2.50
N ASP A 63 -25.16 13.42 3.74
CA ASP A 63 -25.71 14.39 4.70
C ASP A 63 -24.69 15.49 4.99
N TRP A 64 -23.42 15.11 5.23
CA TRP A 64 -22.33 16.07 5.41
C TRP A 64 -22.18 16.98 4.19
N GLN A 65 -22.24 16.42 2.98
CA GLN A 65 -22.13 17.19 1.76
C GLN A 65 -23.31 18.13 1.54
N GLU A 66 -24.54 17.70 1.80
CA GLU A 66 -25.74 18.51 1.67
C GLU A 66 -25.75 19.66 2.67
N ARG A 67 -25.33 19.39 3.91
CA ARG A 67 -25.23 20.40 4.98
C ARG A 67 -24.15 21.43 4.70
N THR A 68 -22.95 21.00 4.29
CA THR A 68 -21.79 21.88 4.12
C THR A 68 -21.72 22.54 2.74
N GLY A 69 -22.27 21.90 1.71
CA GLY A 69 -22.11 22.29 0.31
C GLY A 69 -20.67 22.13 -0.20
N GLU A 70 -19.80 21.43 0.54
CA GLU A 70 -18.39 21.29 0.17
C GLU A 70 -18.21 20.45 -1.09
N LEU A 71 -17.36 20.98 -1.97
CA LEU A 71 -16.93 20.32 -3.20
C LEU A 71 -15.49 19.84 -3.05
N PRO A 72 -15.09 18.76 -3.76
CA PRO A 72 -13.69 18.34 -3.84
C PRO A 72 -12.76 19.51 -4.17
N PRO A 73 -11.46 19.47 -3.79
CA PRO A 73 -10.55 20.55 -4.16
C PRO A 73 -10.41 20.68 -5.68
N ASP A 74 -9.92 21.84 -6.12
CA ASP A 74 -9.48 21.99 -7.50
C ASP A 74 -8.16 21.22 -7.70
N PHE A 75 -8.27 19.98 -8.18
CA PHE A 75 -7.12 19.10 -8.42
C PHE A 75 -6.13 19.65 -9.45
N GLU A 76 -6.55 20.58 -10.32
CA GLU A 76 -5.65 21.22 -11.27
C GLU A 76 -4.65 22.14 -10.56
N ARG A 77 -4.96 22.61 -9.34
CA ARG A 77 -4.11 23.51 -8.54
C ARG A 77 -3.27 22.79 -7.50
N LEU A 78 -3.55 21.51 -7.26
CA LEU A 78 -2.78 20.68 -6.34
C LEU A 78 -1.64 19.97 -7.10
N PRO A 79 -0.41 19.94 -6.56
CA PRO A 79 0.66 19.20 -7.19
C PRO A 79 0.34 17.71 -7.19
N ALA A 80 0.65 17.02 -8.28
CA ALA A 80 0.60 15.56 -8.34
C ALA A 80 2.00 14.99 -8.05
N THR A 81 2.10 14.11 -7.06
CA THR A 81 3.34 13.41 -6.71
C THR A 81 3.04 11.94 -6.37
N ALA A 82 3.64 11.01 -7.11
CA ALA A 82 3.50 9.58 -6.90
C ALA A 82 4.31 9.07 -5.69
N ALA A 83 5.48 9.67 -5.45
CA ALA A 83 6.24 9.47 -4.22
C ALA A 83 5.54 10.14 -3.03
N LEU A 84 5.99 9.82 -1.82
CA LEU A 84 5.56 10.58 -0.63
C LEU A 84 5.96 12.05 -0.80
N PRO A 85 5.10 13.02 -0.44
CA PRO A 85 5.51 14.41 -0.44
C PRO A 85 6.65 14.57 0.58
N ASP A 86 7.74 15.19 0.17
CA ASP A 86 8.93 15.36 1.01
C ASP A 86 8.59 16.26 2.20
N THR A 87 8.89 15.79 3.40
CA THR A 87 8.59 16.52 4.63
C THR A 87 9.46 17.76 4.80
N LEU A 88 10.64 17.79 4.15
CA LEU A 88 11.55 18.93 4.10
C LEU A 88 11.44 19.72 2.79
N GLU A 89 10.34 19.57 2.05
CA GLU A 89 9.99 20.49 0.96
C GLU A 89 8.60 21.09 1.18
N ARG A 90 8.44 22.34 0.75
CA ARG A 90 7.18 23.08 0.85
C ARG A 90 6.79 23.59 -0.52
N TYR A 91 5.60 23.21 -0.98
CA TYR A 91 4.97 23.82 -2.14
C TYR A 91 4.12 25.02 -1.72
N ASP A 92 4.24 26.13 -2.42
CA ASP A 92 3.43 27.35 -2.23
C ASP A 92 2.58 27.67 -3.47
N GLY A 93 2.16 26.65 -4.22
CA GLY A 93 1.27 26.83 -5.36
C GLY A 93 1.98 27.25 -6.64
N GLU A 94 3.21 27.76 -6.54
CA GLU A 94 4.05 28.14 -7.69
C GLU A 94 5.40 27.43 -7.63
N GLU A 95 6.08 27.41 -6.47
CA GLU A 95 7.43 26.90 -6.33
C GLU A 95 7.58 25.94 -5.13
N TRP A 96 8.64 25.12 -5.21
CA TRP A 96 9.05 24.23 -4.12
C TRP A 96 10.23 24.86 -3.38
N THR A 97 10.06 25.08 -2.08
CA THR A 97 11.12 25.56 -1.17
C THR A 97 11.65 24.42 -0.33
N LYS A 98 12.97 24.26 -0.24
CA LYS A 98 13.61 23.29 0.67
C LYS A 98 13.70 23.84 2.09
N ILE A 99 13.46 22.97 3.06
CA ILE A 99 13.61 23.23 4.49
C ILE A 99 14.98 22.71 4.90
N THR A 100 15.83 23.58 5.44
CA THR A 100 17.24 23.25 5.74
C THR A 100 17.67 23.61 7.15
N THR A 101 16.80 24.25 7.93
CA THR A 101 17.06 24.68 9.30
C THR A 101 15.94 24.26 10.24
N GLN A 102 16.25 24.18 11.54
CA GLN A 102 15.27 23.87 12.58
C GLN A 102 14.15 24.94 12.68
N GLU A 103 14.46 26.21 12.44
CA GLU A 103 13.46 27.28 12.47
C GLU A 103 12.45 27.13 11.32
N GLU A 104 12.93 26.86 10.10
CA GLU A 104 12.08 26.56 8.95
C GLU A 104 11.26 25.29 9.18
N TRP A 105 11.85 24.27 9.81
CA TRP A 105 11.13 23.05 10.20
C TRP A 105 9.97 23.36 11.15
N ASN A 106 10.16 24.18 12.18
CA ASN A 106 9.09 24.49 13.13
C ASN A 106 7.88 25.14 12.43
N GLN A 107 8.12 26.04 11.47
CA GLN A 107 7.05 26.64 10.66
C GLN A 107 6.37 25.61 9.75
N GLN A 108 7.15 24.73 9.13
CA GLN A 108 6.63 23.66 8.29
C GLN A 108 5.82 22.63 9.11
N ARG A 109 6.25 22.33 10.35
CA ARG A 109 5.58 21.43 11.29
C ARG A 109 4.18 21.93 11.62
N ASP A 110 4.03 23.22 11.94
CA ASP A 110 2.72 23.83 12.23
C ASP A 110 1.79 23.77 11.01
N ARG A 111 2.34 24.05 9.82
CA ARG A 111 1.59 23.95 8.57
C ARG A 111 1.14 22.52 8.28
N ILE A 112 2.02 21.53 8.48
CA ILE A 112 1.69 20.12 8.32
C ILE A 112 0.57 19.72 9.28
N ALA A 113 0.64 20.13 10.55
CA ALA A 113 -0.37 19.84 11.55
C ALA A 113 -1.75 20.39 11.13
N GLN A 114 -1.81 21.63 10.64
CA GLN A 114 -3.04 22.24 10.12
C GLN A 114 -3.60 21.47 8.91
N GLN A 115 -2.74 21.06 7.97
CA GLN A 115 -3.16 20.29 6.80
C GLN A 115 -3.68 18.89 7.18
N LEU A 116 -3.04 18.22 8.15
CA LEU A 116 -3.50 16.92 8.65
C LEU A 116 -4.85 17.03 9.37
N GLN A 117 -5.05 18.06 10.19
CA GLN A 117 -6.37 18.35 10.78
C GLN A 117 -7.40 18.63 9.69
N TYR A 118 -7.11 19.52 8.75
CA TYR A 118 -8.08 19.90 7.72
C TYR A 118 -8.50 18.74 6.81
N TRP A 119 -7.53 17.97 6.30
CA TRP A 119 -7.80 16.93 5.30
C TRP A 119 -8.18 15.58 5.90
N LEU A 120 -7.58 15.18 7.02
CA LEU A 120 -7.61 13.80 7.50
C LEU A 120 -8.31 13.61 8.84
N TYR A 121 -8.15 14.49 9.83
CA TYR A 121 -8.52 14.18 11.22
C TYR A 121 -9.57 15.11 11.83
N GLY A 122 -9.79 16.28 11.25
CA GLY A 122 -10.56 17.39 11.80
C GLY A 122 -9.80 18.17 12.89
N SER A 123 -10.24 19.39 13.13
CA SER A 123 -9.67 20.33 14.10
C SER A 123 -10.04 19.90 15.52
N MET A 124 -9.02 19.63 16.34
CA MET A 124 -9.23 19.31 17.77
C MET A 124 -9.43 20.61 18.56
N PRO A 125 -10.38 20.66 19.52
CA PRO A 125 -10.54 21.82 20.37
C PRO A 125 -9.30 22.07 21.23
N PRO A 126 -9.05 23.31 21.69
CA PRO A 126 -7.99 23.58 22.65
C PRO A 126 -8.23 22.83 23.97
N ALA A 127 -7.17 22.68 24.78
CA ALA A 127 -7.33 22.13 26.13
C ALA A 127 -8.36 22.96 26.92
N PRO A 128 -9.34 22.32 27.58
CA PRO A 128 -10.44 23.04 28.22
C PRO A 128 -10.00 23.73 29.53
N GLY A 129 -8.83 23.38 30.07
CA GLY A 129 -8.22 24.03 31.24
C GLY A 129 -8.91 23.74 32.58
N ASN A 130 -9.89 22.83 32.60
CA ASN A 130 -10.73 22.53 33.76
C ASN A 130 -10.82 21.01 34.04
N VAL A 131 -9.75 20.25 33.82
CA VAL A 131 -9.77 18.81 34.13
C VAL A 131 -9.84 18.59 35.64
N ARG A 132 -10.90 17.91 36.09
CA ARG A 132 -11.07 17.44 37.47
C ARG A 132 -11.01 15.92 37.48
N ALA A 133 -10.23 15.35 38.40
CA ALA A 133 -10.20 13.91 38.62
C ALA A 133 -10.95 13.53 39.91
N THR A 134 -11.79 12.51 39.83
CA THR A 134 -12.46 11.88 40.96
C THR A 134 -12.05 10.41 41.02
N GLU A 135 -11.41 9.98 42.11
CA GLU A 135 -11.17 8.55 42.36
C GLU A 135 -12.49 7.87 42.71
N ILE A 136 -12.96 7.00 41.83
CA ILE A 136 -14.24 6.29 41.96
C ILE A 136 -14.07 4.87 42.53
N GLY A 137 -12.84 4.36 42.55
CA GLY A 137 -12.50 3.10 43.20
C GLY A 137 -11.00 2.93 43.38
N THR A 138 -10.60 2.17 44.41
CA THR A 138 -9.21 1.76 44.62
C THR A 138 -9.17 0.30 45.02
N GLN A 139 -8.24 -0.43 44.41
CA GLN A 139 -8.06 -1.87 44.61
C GLN A 139 -6.57 -2.16 44.85
N PRO A 140 -6.20 -2.87 45.94
CA PRO A 140 -4.83 -3.35 46.10
C PRO A 140 -4.53 -4.42 45.04
N ALA A 141 -3.31 -4.39 44.51
CA ALA A 141 -2.73 -5.42 43.67
C ALA A 141 -1.38 -5.88 44.26
N GLU A 142 -0.80 -6.95 43.71
CA GLU A 142 0.49 -7.45 44.20
C GLU A 142 1.61 -6.45 43.89
N GLY A 143 2.06 -5.72 44.92
CA GLY A 143 3.13 -4.72 44.82
C GLY A 143 2.71 -3.42 44.11
N ALA A 144 1.41 -3.17 43.98
CA ALA A 144 0.88 -1.99 43.32
C ALA A 144 -0.54 -1.64 43.83
N THR A 145 -0.96 -0.41 43.57
CA THR A 145 -2.31 0.07 43.80
C THR A 145 -2.96 0.39 42.45
N VAL A 146 -4.18 -0.10 42.24
CA VAL A 146 -4.98 0.19 41.04
C VAL A 146 -6.09 1.16 41.42
N ARG A 147 -6.08 2.36 40.82
CA ARG A 147 -7.09 3.41 41.03
C ARG A 147 -7.97 3.48 39.79
N ASP A 148 -9.28 3.34 39.96
CA ASP A 148 -10.27 3.67 38.95
C ASP A 148 -10.62 5.16 39.12
N VAL A 149 -10.36 5.95 38.09
CA VAL A 149 -10.46 7.41 38.12
C VAL A 149 -11.39 7.86 37.00
N ARG A 150 -12.28 8.80 37.33
CA ARG A 150 -13.08 9.51 36.35
C ARG A 150 -12.57 10.93 36.21
N LEU A 151 -12.29 11.35 34.98
CA LEU A 151 -12.07 12.75 34.65
C LEU A 151 -13.39 13.40 34.25
N GLU A 152 -13.61 14.63 34.70
CA GLU A 152 -14.74 15.49 34.36
C GLU A 152 -14.18 16.82 33.83
N PHE A 153 -14.50 17.22 32.59
CA PHE A 153 -13.91 18.40 31.93
C PHE A 153 -14.82 18.96 30.82
N GLY A 154 -14.33 19.99 30.11
CA GLY A 154 -15.07 20.60 29.01
C GLY A 154 -16.19 21.52 29.49
N PRO A 155 -17.14 21.90 28.62
CA PRO A 155 -18.26 22.77 28.98
C PRO A 155 -19.01 22.23 30.21
N ASP A 156 -19.09 23.06 31.26
CA ASP A 156 -19.76 22.74 32.53
C ASP A 156 -19.33 21.42 33.23
N HIS A 157 -18.14 20.89 32.87
CA HIS A 157 -17.65 19.57 33.30
C HIS A 157 -18.52 18.38 32.88
N GLU A 158 -19.28 18.50 31.79
CA GLU A 158 -20.17 17.43 31.32
C GLU A 158 -19.45 16.31 30.55
N LEU A 159 -18.20 16.53 30.11
CA LEU A 159 -17.43 15.47 29.47
C LEU A 159 -16.77 14.58 30.50
N GLU A 160 -16.94 13.27 30.33
CA GLU A 160 -16.33 12.26 31.18
C GLU A 160 -15.28 11.43 30.43
N LEU A 161 -14.22 11.02 31.12
CA LEU A 161 -13.29 10.00 30.66
C LEU A 161 -12.90 9.07 31.80
N ASP A 162 -13.22 7.79 31.67
CA ASP A 162 -12.75 6.79 32.62
C ASP A 162 -11.34 6.32 32.30
N LEU A 163 -10.54 6.19 33.35
CA LEU A 163 -9.22 5.61 33.29
C LEU A 163 -8.92 4.74 34.51
N GLN A 164 -7.97 3.84 34.33
CA GLN A 164 -7.38 3.06 35.40
C GLN A 164 -5.89 3.42 35.50
N VAL A 165 -5.47 3.86 36.68
CA VAL A 165 -4.06 4.16 37.00
C VAL A 165 -3.51 3.03 37.86
N MET A 166 -2.48 2.35 37.38
CA MET A 166 -1.76 1.34 38.13
C MET A 166 -0.44 1.97 38.63
N VAL A 167 -0.29 2.07 39.95
CA VAL A 167 0.84 2.74 40.60
C VAL A 167 1.65 1.72 41.40
N PRO A 168 2.97 1.60 41.20
CA PRO A 168 3.82 0.75 42.02
C PRO A 168 3.78 1.15 43.51
N ASP A 169 3.72 0.18 44.44
CA ASP A 169 3.72 0.41 45.89
C ASP A 169 5.16 0.69 46.41
N ARG A 170 5.86 1.64 45.79
CA ARG A 170 7.21 2.08 46.17
C ARG A 170 7.38 3.59 45.90
N GLN A 171 8.50 4.15 46.34
CA GLN A 171 8.76 5.58 46.15
C GLN A 171 9.02 5.92 44.67
N GLY A 172 8.23 6.85 44.11
CA GLY A 172 8.39 7.42 42.76
C GLY A 172 9.20 8.73 42.75
N PRO A 173 9.09 9.55 41.68
CA PRO A 173 8.18 9.39 40.52
C PRO A 173 8.62 8.28 39.55
N PHE A 174 7.70 7.80 38.72
CA PHE A 174 7.92 6.75 37.72
C PHE A 174 7.61 7.25 36.31
N PRO A 175 8.32 6.78 35.27
CA PRO A 175 7.90 7.02 33.90
C PRO A 175 6.48 6.47 33.68
N VAL A 176 5.77 7.07 32.74
CA VAL A 176 4.37 6.75 32.45
C VAL A 176 4.27 5.88 31.20
N PHE A 177 3.45 4.84 31.29
CA PHE A 177 3.03 4.04 30.14
C PHE A 177 1.53 4.23 29.93
N MET A 178 1.13 4.84 28.81
CA MET A 178 -0.25 5.08 28.42
C MET A 178 -0.68 4.13 27.32
N THR A 179 -1.87 3.55 27.46
CA THR A 179 -2.50 2.73 26.42
C THR A 179 -4.02 2.77 26.56
N GLN A 180 -4.74 2.27 25.57
CA GLN A 180 -6.21 2.29 25.56
C GLN A 180 -6.81 1.03 26.20
N TRP A 181 -8.11 1.07 26.52
CA TRP A 181 -8.84 -0.01 27.22
C TRP A 181 -8.63 -1.43 26.67
N ASN A 182 -8.47 -1.55 25.35
CA ASN A 182 -8.22 -2.82 24.65
C ASN A 182 -6.88 -3.49 25.02
N HIS A 183 -5.96 -2.72 25.60
CA HIS A 183 -4.57 -3.11 25.84
C HIS A 183 -4.23 -3.05 27.33
N ARG A 184 -5.23 -3.20 28.20
CA ARG A 184 -5.03 -3.22 29.66
C ARG A 184 -3.94 -4.20 30.11
N ASN A 185 -3.82 -5.35 29.43
CA ASN A 185 -2.76 -6.32 29.70
C ASN A 185 -1.35 -5.79 29.38
N TRP A 186 -1.19 -4.84 28.46
CA TRP A 186 0.09 -4.20 28.15
C TRP A 186 0.50 -3.24 29.28
N ALA A 187 -0.46 -2.46 29.80
CA ALA A 187 -0.26 -1.62 30.98
C ALA A 187 0.15 -2.46 32.22
N GLN A 188 -0.43 -3.65 32.39
CA GLN A 188 -0.01 -4.55 33.48
C GLN A 188 1.44 -5.03 33.34
N LEU A 189 1.93 -5.24 32.12
CA LEU A 189 3.35 -5.56 31.87
C LEU A 189 4.25 -4.35 32.13
N ALA A 190 3.82 -3.14 31.75
CA ALA A 190 4.54 -1.91 32.06
C ALA A 190 4.65 -1.70 33.58
N LEU A 191 3.57 -1.93 34.34
CA LEU A 191 3.58 -1.86 35.80
C LEU A 191 4.67 -2.76 36.41
N GLN A 192 4.82 -3.99 35.90
CA GLN A 192 5.86 -4.92 36.34
C GLN A 192 7.29 -4.40 36.09
N ARG A 193 7.45 -3.51 35.12
CA ARG A 193 8.71 -2.81 34.81
C ARG A 193 8.87 -1.47 35.53
N GLY A 194 7.96 -1.17 36.47
CA GLY A 194 8.07 -0.01 37.33
C GLY A 194 7.61 1.31 36.70
N TYR A 195 6.64 1.24 35.80
CA TYR A 195 5.92 2.40 35.26
C TYR A 195 4.68 2.72 36.10
N VAL A 196 4.26 3.99 36.12
CA VAL A 196 2.83 4.31 36.31
C VAL A 196 2.14 3.93 35.00
N ALA A 197 1.25 2.94 35.05
CA ALA A 197 0.59 2.44 33.85
C ALA A 197 -0.86 2.92 33.80
N VAL A 198 -1.24 3.61 32.73
CA VAL A 198 -2.56 4.22 32.57
C VAL A 198 -3.30 3.58 31.40
N VAL A 199 -4.55 3.20 31.66
CA VAL A 199 -5.47 2.66 30.67
C VAL A 199 -6.68 3.56 30.59
N TYR A 200 -7.01 4.13 29.43
CA TYR A 200 -8.11 5.10 29.29
C TYR A 200 -9.18 4.66 28.27
N ALA A 201 -10.41 5.09 28.51
CA ALA A 201 -11.64 4.67 27.81
C ALA A 201 -11.85 5.42 26.49
N ALA A 202 -10.90 5.29 25.56
CA ALA A 202 -10.98 5.81 24.19
C ALA A 202 -10.63 4.69 23.19
N ALA A 203 -11.31 3.55 23.33
CA ALA A 203 -10.95 2.28 22.70
C ALA A 203 -12.18 1.57 22.12
N ASP A 204 -11.96 0.53 21.33
CA ASP A 204 -13.06 -0.18 20.67
C ASP A 204 -13.96 -0.93 21.65
N ALA A 205 -13.39 -1.47 22.74
CA ALA A 205 -14.15 -2.15 23.78
C ALA A 205 -14.82 -1.19 24.77
N ARG A 206 -14.36 0.07 24.84
CA ARG A 206 -14.89 1.11 25.73
C ARG A 206 -14.47 2.49 25.24
N ASP A 207 -15.43 3.28 24.79
CA ASP A 207 -15.21 4.60 24.20
C ASP A 207 -16.13 5.64 24.83
N ASP A 208 -15.58 6.44 25.73
CA ASP A 208 -16.29 7.55 26.38
C ASP A 208 -16.25 8.82 25.49
N THR A 209 -15.54 8.79 24.36
CA THR A 209 -15.31 9.96 23.49
C THR A 209 -16.38 10.17 22.41
N ALA A 210 -17.35 9.26 22.32
CA ALA A 210 -18.32 9.21 21.23
C ALA A 210 -19.13 10.51 21.09
N GLU A 211 -19.50 11.12 22.22
CA GLU A 211 -20.36 12.32 22.28
C GLU A 211 -19.56 13.63 22.31
N TYR A 212 -18.22 13.60 22.39
CA TYR A 212 -17.43 14.83 22.55
C TYR A 212 -17.67 15.85 21.45
N GLY A 213 -17.96 15.41 20.22
CA GLY A 213 -18.30 16.33 19.12
C GLY A 213 -19.57 17.15 19.38
N GLU A 214 -20.54 16.61 20.13
CA GLU A 214 -21.80 17.31 20.44
C GLU A 214 -21.59 18.51 21.38
N TYR A 215 -20.50 18.47 22.17
CA TYR A 215 -20.09 19.53 23.10
C TYR A 215 -19.20 20.59 22.46
N TYR A 216 -18.63 20.28 21.30
CA TYR A 216 -17.77 21.16 20.52
C TYR A 216 -18.29 21.26 19.08
N PRO A 217 -19.51 21.81 18.87
CA PRO A 217 -20.20 21.76 17.58
C PRO A 217 -19.51 22.54 16.46
N ASP A 218 -18.62 23.48 16.81
CA ASP A 218 -17.83 24.29 15.88
C ASP A 218 -16.54 23.58 15.43
N ASP A 219 -16.11 22.53 16.14
CA ASP A 219 -14.92 21.74 15.82
C ASP A 219 -15.32 20.46 15.05
N ASP A 220 -14.52 20.04 14.06
CA ASP A 220 -14.84 18.93 13.15
C ASP A 220 -13.98 17.66 13.34
N PHE A 221 -13.28 17.56 14.47
CA PHE A 221 -12.48 16.39 14.87
C PHE A 221 -13.26 15.07 14.85
N GLN A 222 -12.71 14.12 14.09
CA GLN A 222 -13.26 12.79 13.85
C GLN A 222 -12.85 11.77 14.92
N LEU A 223 -13.35 10.54 14.85
CA LEU A 223 -13.19 9.54 15.91
C LEU A 223 -11.73 9.35 16.34
N LEU A 224 -10.78 9.27 15.40
CA LEU A 224 -9.37 9.13 15.74
C LEU A 224 -8.84 10.35 16.50
N ALA A 225 -9.22 11.55 16.07
CA ALA A 225 -8.84 12.80 16.71
C ALA A 225 -9.53 12.99 18.07
N ARG A 226 -10.81 12.62 18.23
CA ARG A 226 -11.52 12.60 19.53
C ARG A 226 -10.78 11.75 20.55
N ARG A 227 -10.38 10.55 20.15
CA ARG A 227 -9.65 9.62 21.01
C ARG A 227 -8.21 10.07 21.31
N ALA A 228 -7.53 10.69 20.35
CA ALA A 228 -6.23 11.32 20.57
C ALA A 228 -6.32 12.49 21.56
N TRP A 229 -7.32 13.35 21.39
CA TRP A 229 -7.59 14.48 22.28
C TRP A 229 -7.97 14.02 23.70
N ALA A 230 -8.68 12.91 23.85
CA ALA A 230 -8.92 12.29 25.16
C ALA A 230 -7.60 11.87 25.84
N ALA A 231 -6.61 11.38 25.09
CA ALA A 231 -5.29 11.07 25.65
C ALA A 231 -4.60 12.33 26.20
N HIS A 232 -4.76 13.48 25.55
CA HIS A 232 -4.23 14.76 26.06
C HIS A 232 -4.85 15.14 27.41
N ARG A 233 -6.13 14.81 27.65
CA ARG A 233 -6.79 15.01 28.96
C ARG A 233 -6.22 14.10 30.04
N VAL A 234 -5.78 12.89 29.66
CA VAL A 234 -5.05 12.01 30.58
C VAL A 234 -3.69 12.62 30.94
N VAL A 235 -2.99 13.24 29.99
CA VAL A 235 -1.74 13.97 30.27
C VAL A 235 -1.99 15.14 31.23
N ASP A 236 -3.07 15.92 31.03
CA ASP A 236 -3.46 17.01 31.95
C ASP A 236 -3.65 16.49 33.39
N TYR A 237 -4.20 15.28 33.56
CA TYR A 237 -4.34 14.65 34.87
C TYR A 237 -3.01 14.13 35.43
N LEU A 238 -2.15 13.55 34.60
CA LEU A 238 -0.83 13.04 35.00
C LEU A 238 0.05 14.13 35.61
N GLU A 239 -0.01 15.35 35.08
CA GLU A 239 0.69 16.53 35.64
C GLU A 239 0.30 16.84 37.09
N THR A 240 -0.84 16.33 37.57
CA THR A 240 -1.30 16.49 38.96
C THR A 240 -0.85 15.36 39.89
N LEU A 241 -0.29 14.26 39.35
CA LEU A 241 0.11 13.09 40.11
C LEU A 241 1.58 13.13 40.52
N PRO A 242 1.91 13.17 41.83
CA PRO A 242 3.30 13.16 42.28
C PRO A 242 4.03 11.84 41.99
N GLU A 243 3.31 10.76 41.70
CA GLU A 243 3.90 9.47 41.33
C GLU A 243 4.30 9.39 39.85
N ALA A 244 3.81 10.29 38.99
CA ALA A 244 4.10 10.31 37.57
C ALA A 244 5.30 11.22 37.29
N ASP A 245 6.21 10.74 36.45
CA ASP A 245 7.27 11.53 35.85
C ASP A 245 6.80 12.03 34.47
N CYS A 246 6.41 13.29 34.41
CA CYS A 246 5.84 13.90 33.20
C CYS A 246 6.88 14.27 32.13
N ASP A 247 8.17 14.08 32.40
CA ASP A 247 9.24 14.19 31.39
C ASP A 247 9.52 12.84 30.71
N ARG A 248 8.75 11.78 31.07
CA ARG A 248 8.92 10.41 30.57
C ARG A 248 7.57 9.72 30.34
N ILE A 249 6.78 10.25 29.41
CA ILE A 249 5.46 9.74 29.02
C ILE A 249 5.55 8.97 27.70
N GLY A 250 5.34 7.65 27.77
CA GLY A 250 5.22 6.79 26.60
C GLY A 250 3.76 6.45 26.29
N ILE A 251 3.35 6.49 25.02
CA ILE A 251 2.02 6.03 24.57
C ILE A 251 2.12 4.94 23.50
N THR A 252 1.28 3.92 23.61
CA THR A 252 1.17 2.88 22.58
C THR A 252 -0.26 2.37 22.45
N GLY A 253 -0.47 1.60 21.39
CA GLY A 253 -1.70 0.92 21.07
C GLY A 253 -1.52 0.16 19.76
N ALA A 254 -2.44 -0.74 19.45
CA ALA A 254 -2.39 -1.53 18.22
C ALA A 254 -3.55 -1.24 17.25
N SER A 255 -3.29 -1.33 15.94
CA SER A 255 -4.31 -1.13 14.91
C SER A 255 -4.90 0.28 15.00
N ARG A 256 -6.23 0.43 15.06
CA ARG A 256 -6.89 1.73 15.32
C ARG A 256 -6.37 2.44 16.58
N ASN A 257 -6.05 1.69 17.64
CA ASN A 257 -5.46 2.25 18.84
C ASN A 257 -4.00 2.72 18.64
N GLY A 258 -3.27 2.10 17.70
CA GLY A 258 -1.96 2.58 17.26
C GLY A 258 -2.05 3.88 16.47
N LYS A 259 -3.05 4.02 15.58
CA LYS A 259 -3.33 5.26 14.83
C LYS A 259 -3.56 6.44 15.78
N GLN A 260 -4.45 6.28 16.78
CA GLN A 260 -4.72 7.36 17.74
C GLN A 260 -3.51 7.66 18.64
N SER A 261 -2.66 6.67 18.94
CA SER A 261 -1.48 6.88 19.80
C SER A 261 -0.46 7.76 19.07
N LEU A 262 -0.22 7.47 17.79
CA LEU A 262 0.60 8.31 16.92
C LEU A 262 0.01 9.71 16.80
N LEU A 263 -1.31 9.81 16.58
CA LEU A 263 -1.99 11.10 16.48
C LEU A 263 -1.91 11.90 17.79
N ALA A 264 -2.07 11.24 18.94
CA ALA A 264 -1.94 11.89 20.24
C ALA A 264 -0.53 12.46 20.42
N ALA A 265 0.51 11.65 20.17
CA ALA A 265 1.89 12.09 20.27
C ALA A 265 2.23 13.20 19.27
N ALA A 266 1.73 13.13 18.03
CA ALA A 266 1.97 14.15 17.01
C ALA A 266 1.42 15.54 17.40
N PHE A 267 0.30 15.59 18.12
CA PHE A 267 -0.41 16.83 18.48
C PHE A 267 -0.27 17.24 19.96
N ASP A 268 0.45 16.48 20.78
CA ASP A 268 0.80 16.85 22.16
C ASP A 268 2.26 16.52 22.43
N GLU A 269 3.06 17.57 22.55
CA GLU A 269 4.51 17.50 22.71
C GLU A 269 4.94 16.99 24.09
N ARG A 270 4.02 16.90 25.06
CA ARG A 270 4.29 16.34 26.38
C ARG A 270 4.44 14.82 26.39
N ILE A 271 4.16 14.15 25.26
CA ILE A 271 4.31 12.71 25.11
C ILE A 271 5.70 12.41 24.55
N ASP A 272 6.65 11.99 25.39
CA ASP A 272 8.06 11.82 25.03
C ASP A 272 8.35 10.65 24.08
N ALA A 273 7.49 9.64 24.04
CA ALA A 273 7.70 8.46 23.20
C ALA A 273 6.41 7.84 22.68
N VAL A 274 6.42 7.34 21.46
CA VAL A 274 5.27 6.63 20.87
C VAL A 274 5.66 5.38 20.10
N VAL A 275 4.85 4.33 20.25
CA VAL A 275 4.98 3.10 19.47
C VAL A 275 3.65 2.76 18.77
N PRO A 276 3.42 3.22 17.53
CA PRO A 276 2.23 2.84 16.76
C PRO A 276 2.32 1.41 16.23
N CYS A 277 1.80 0.44 17.00
CA CYS A 277 1.85 -0.97 16.62
C CYS A 277 0.82 -1.31 15.53
N SER A 278 1.26 -1.78 14.37
CA SER A 278 0.40 -2.17 13.23
C SER A 278 -0.64 -1.09 12.91
N ALA A 279 -0.25 0.18 12.94
CA ALA A 279 -1.18 1.29 12.83
C ALA A 279 -1.81 1.39 11.43
N GLY A 280 -1.14 0.97 10.36
CA GLY A 280 -1.75 0.79 9.04
C GLY A 280 -2.20 2.10 8.38
N SER A 281 -3.24 2.01 7.56
CA SER A 281 -3.78 3.08 6.70
C SER A 281 -4.05 4.39 7.42
N GLY A 282 -3.60 5.50 6.85
CA GLY A 282 -3.77 6.83 7.43
C GLY A 282 -3.01 7.02 8.75
N ALA A 283 -1.92 6.28 8.96
CA ALA A 283 -1.00 6.46 10.09
C ALA A 283 0.43 6.05 9.70
N THR A 284 0.68 4.76 9.48
CA THR A 284 2.02 4.24 9.07
C THR A 284 2.00 3.62 7.67
N VAL A 285 0.82 3.53 7.05
CA VAL A 285 0.65 3.25 5.62
C VAL A 285 0.06 4.52 4.96
N PRO A 286 0.83 5.19 4.09
CA PRO A 286 0.42 6.37 3.34
C PRO A 286 -0.74 6.10 2.38
N ALA A 287 -1.61 7.08 2.16
CA ALA A 287 -2.72 7.00 1.21
C ALA A 287 -2.25 6.61 -0.20
N ARG A 288 -1.10 7.14 -0.65
CA ARG A 288 -0.47 6.79 -1.93
C ARG A 288 -0.13 5.31 -2.08
N TYR A 289 0.05 4.59 -0.97
CA TYR A 289 0.38 3.16 -0.92
C TYR A 289 -0.71 2.34 -0.22
N ASP A 290 -1.88 2.94 0.03
CA ASP A 290 -3.08 2.34 0.60
C ASP A 290 -4.11 2.11 -0.53
N ARG A 291 -3.67 1.44 -1.59
CA ARG A 291 -4.48 1.14 -2.78
C ARG A 291 -4.61 -0.37 -2.97
N ASP A 292 -5.57 -0.78 -3.77
CA ASP A 292 -5.84 -2.21 -4.00
C ASP A 292 -4.60 -2.98 -4.48
N ASP A 293 -3.73 -2.38 -5.30
CA ASP A 293 -2.57 -3.07 -5.83
C ASP A 293 -1.46 -3.36 -4.80
N PHE A 294 -1.58 -2.89 -3.57
CA PHE A 294 -0.63 -3.20 -2.49
C PHE A 294 -1.13 -4.30 -1.54
N TYR A 295 -2.42 -4.63 -1.53
CA TYR A 295 -3.04 -5.56 -0.57
C TYR A 295 -2.65 -5.31 0.90
N ALA A 296 -2.50 -4.03 1.27
CA ALA A 296 -2.01 -3.57 2.57
C ALA A 296 -3.00 -2.68 3.34
N GLY A 297 -4.25 -2.70 2.89
CA GLY A 297 -5.26 -1.68 3.15
C GLY A 297 -5.83 -1.15 1.82
N ASP A 298 -6.87 -0.32 1.88
CA ASP A 298 -7.45 0.35 0.71
C ASP A 298 -8.20 1.60 1.19
N MET A 299 -7.77 2.77 0.74
CA MET A 299 -8.37 4.06 1.10
C MET A 299 -9.85 4.11 0.71
N SER A 300 -10.23 3.51 -0.43
CA SER A 300 -11.63 3.41 -0.85
C SER A 300 -12.46 2.55 0.11
N VAL A 301 -11.87 1.49 0.67
CA VAL A 301 -12.52 0.66 1.69
C VAL A 301 -12.66 1.43 3.00
N HIS A 302 -11.67 2.19 3.43
CA HIS A 302 -11.77 3.02 4.64
C HIS A 302 -12.78 4.16 4.47
N ALA A 303 -12.79 4.81 3.31
CA ALA A 303 -13.79 5.81 2.95
C ALA A 303 -15.23 5.28 3.11
N ARG A 304 -15.46 4.02 2.75
CA ARG A 304 -16.78 3.34 2.80
C ARG A 304 -17.11 2.71 4.15
N LEU A 305 -16.23 1.90 4.72
CA LEU A 305 -16.55 1.04 5.87
C LEU A 305 -16.18 1.66 7.22
N ARG A 306 -15.27 2.64 7.26
CA ARG A 306 -14.71 3.22 8.48
C ARG A 306 -15.04 4.71 8.56
N ARG A 307 -16.34 5.01 8.48
CA ARG A 307 -16.85 6.31 8.07
C ARG A 307 -16.43 7.47 8.99
N SER A 308 -16.43 7.28 10.31
CA SER A 308 -16.05 8.31 11.28
C SER A 308 -14.56 8.37 11.63
N TRP A 309 -13.70 7.48 11.10
CA TRP A 309 -12.29 7.46 11.52
C TRP A 309 -11.55 8.71 11.07
N PHE A 310 -11.82 9.14 9.85
CA PHE A 310 -11.14 10.23 9.15
C PHE A 310 -12.16 11.26 8.66
N HIS A 311 -11.69 12.49 8.49
CA HIS A 311 -12.48 13.60 8.01
C HIS A 311 -13.13 13.28 6.66
N PRO A 312 -14.43 13.61 6.45
CA PRO A 312 -15.13 13.51 5.17
C PRO A 312 -14.32 13.92 3.93
N ARG A 313 -13.52 15.00 4.04
CA ARG A 313 -12.69 15.53 2.94
C ARG A 313 -11.64 14.55 2.43
N TRP A 314 -11.12 13.64 3.26
CA TRP A 314 -10.15 12.64 2.83
C TRP A 314 -10.67 11.82 1.64
N ARG A 315 -11.99 11.55 1.61
CA ARG A 315 -12.67 10.76 0.57
C ARG A 315 -12.58 11.38 -0.82
N PHE A 316 -12.43 12.71 -0.90
CA PHE A 316 -12.26 13.39 -2.19
C PHE A 316 -10.99 12.95 -2.93
N PHE A 317 -10.03 12.31 -2.26
CA PHE A 317 -8.77 11.89 -2.89
C PHE A 317 -8.76 10.42 -3.34
N VAL A 318 -9.87 9.68 -3.21
CA VAL A 318 -9.95 8.32 -3.74
C VAL A 318 -9.80 8.34 -5.27
N GLY A 319 -8.82 7.60 -5.78
CA GLY A 319 -8.41 7.62 -7.18
C GLY A 319 -7.58 8.86 -7.58
N ARG A 320 -7.14 9.66 -6.60
CA ARG A 320 -6.28 10.85 -6.75
C ARG A 320 -5.33 10.98 -5.56
N GLU A 321 -4.89 9.86 -4.99
CA GLU A 321 -4.06 9.83 -3.77
C GLU A 321 -2.73 10.58 -3.98
N ASN A 322 -2.22 10.60 -5.22
CA ASN A 322 -1.04 11.36 -5.62
C ASN A 322 -1.18 12.89 -5.47
N ARG A 323 -2.41 13.42 -5.36
CA ARG A 323 -2.70 14.85 -5.19
C ARG A 323 -2.93 15.24 -3.73
N LEU A 324 -2.93 14.29 -2.79
CA LEU A 324 -3.16 14.57 -1.37
C LEU A 324 -1.99 15.39 -0.79
N PRO A 325 -2.21 16.60 -0.23
CA PRO A 325 -1.10 17.49 0.17
C PRO A 325 -0.22 16.98 1.31
N VAL A 326 -0.78 16.17 2.21
CA VAL A 326 -0.08 15.56 3.34
C VAL A 326 -0.32 14.06 3.36
N ASP A 327 0.52 13.30 4.03
CA ASP A 327 0.39 11.85 4.09
C ASP A 327 0.97 11.28 5.41
N ALA A 328 0.89 9.96 5.60
CA ALA A 328 1.33 9.27 6.82
C ALA A 328 2.77 9.62 7.27
N ASN A 329 3.70 9.88 6.33
CA ASN A 329 5.06 10.32 6.66
C ASN A 329 5.08 11.63 7.44
N HIS A 330 4.23 12.59 7.06
CA HIS A 330 4.12 13.86 7.74
C HIS A 330 3.64 13.70 9.18
N LEU A 331 2.68 12.81 9.41
CA LEU A 331 2.18 12.53 10.76
C LEU A 331 3.29 11.96 11.67
N VAL A 332 4.09 11.01 11.16
CA VAL A 332 5.24 10.47 11.90
C VAL A 332 6.27 11.56 12.18
N SER A 333 6.57 12.42 11.19
CA SER A 333 7.52 13.50 11.36
C SER A 333 7.10 14.56 12.38
N LEU A 334 5.80 14.75 12.66
CA LEU A 334 5.34 15.65 13.72
C LEU A 334 5.77 15.23 15.14
N VAL A 335 6.15 13.96 15.32
CA VAL A 335 6.69 13.45 16.58
C VAL A 335 8.12 13.96 16.83
N ALA A 336 8.89 14.19 15.76
CA ALA A 336 10.29 14.61 15.86
C ALA A 336 10.44 15.91 16.69
N PRO A 337 11.46 16.02 17.56
CA PRO A 337 12.58 15.08 17.74
C PRO A 337 12.32 13.97 18.78
N ARG A 338 11.10 13.80 19.29
CA ARG A 338 10.76 12.81 20.33
C ARG A 338 10.77 11.38 19.80
N ALA A 339 10.81 10.40 20.70
CA ALA A 339 11.04 9.01 20.31
C ALA A 339 9.83 8.38 19.59
N CYS A 340 10.08 7.71 18.46
CA CYS A 340 9.07 7.00 17.68
C CYS A 340 9.60 5.64 17.20
N LEU A 341 8.96 4.56 17.63
CA LEU A 341 9.20 3.22 17.08
C LEU A 341 8.04 2.82 16.17
N ILE A 342 8.25 2.84 14.85
CA ILE A 342 7.27 2.27 13.92
C ILE A 342 7.33 0.75 14.08
N HIS A 343 6.29 0.15 14.67
CA HIS A 343 6.23 -1.29 14.90
C HIS A 343 5.20 -1.94 13.96
N THR A 344 5.65 -2.74 12.99
CA THR A 344 4.81 -3.35 11.95
C THR A 344 5.14 -4.83 11.75
N ALA A 345 4.44 -5.53 10.87
CA ALA A 345 4.70 -6.95 10.58
C ALA A 345 4.97 -7.22 9.10
N LEU A 346 5.86 -8.19 8.83
CA LEU A 346 6.28 -8.55 7.47
C LEU A 346 5.18 -9.24 6.66
N HIS A 347 4.29 -9.98 7.32
CA HIS A 347 3.30 -10.85 6.67
C HIS A 347 1.87 -10.53 7.11
N GLU A 348 1.63 -9.29 7.52
CA GLU A 348 0.30 -8.81 7.93
C GLU A 348 -0.45 -8.18 6.76
N ARG A 349 -1.76 -8.44 6.68
CA ARG A 349 -2.64 -8.07 5.56
C ARG A 349 -3.23 -6.66 5.63
N THR A 350 -3.15 -6.04 6.81
CA THR A 350 -3.75 -4.73 7.12
C THR A 350 -2.72 -3.62 7.22
N THR A 351 -1.49 -3.90 6.82
CA THR A 351 -0.34 -2.98 6.81
C THR A 351 0.57 -3.34 5.64
N SER A 352 1.53 -2.48 5.34
CA SER A 352 2.60 -2.75 4.37
C SER A 352 3.95 -2.56 5.04
N ALA A 353 4.75 -3.63 5.05
CA ALA A 353 6.13 -3.58 5.55
C ALA A 353 6.99 -2.63 4.70
N TRP A 354 6.76 -2.64 3.38
CA TRP A 354 7.41 -1.75 2.43
C TRP A 354 7.00 -0.29 2.63
N ALA A 355 5.70 0.00 2.77
CA ALA A 355 5.23 1.37 2.94
C ALA A 355 5.70 1.97 4.28
N ALA A 356 5.73 1.16 5.34
CA ALA A 356 6.29 1.57 6.63
C ALA A 356 7.79 1.93 6.53
N ALA A 357 8.58 1.19 5.75
CA ALA A 357 9.97 1.56 5.47
C ALA A 357 10.07 2.91 4.72
N ARG A 358 9.15 3.18 3.79
CA ARG A 358 9.12 4.48 3.08
C ARG A 358 8.75 5.64 4.02
N VAL A 359 7.83 5.41 4.95
CA VAL A 359 7.52 6.37 6.01
C VAL A 359 8.72 6.60 6.92
N TYR A 360 9.39 5.53 7.36
CA TYR A 360 10.62 5.63 8.16
C TYR A 360 11.69 6.47 7.46
N ARG A 361 12.05 6.13 6.21
CA ARG A 361 13.05 6.87 5.42
C ARG A 361 12.68 8.34 5.22
N SER A 362 11.39 8.64 5.05
CA SER A 362 10.93 10.03 4.92
C SER A 362 10.96 10.80 6.24
N ALA A 363 10.74 10.15 7.37
CA ALA A 363 10.81 10.79 8.68
C ALA A 363 12.27 10.94 9.13
N GLU A 364 13.13 9.97 8.82
CA GLU A 364 14.57 9.96 9.12
C GLU A 364 15.25 11.28 8.74
N SER A 365 14.95 11.84 7.56
CA SER A 365 15.51 13.13 7.14
C SER A 365 15.18 14.30 8.07
N VAL A 366 14.00 14.29 8.71
CA VAL A 366 13.60 15.30 9.69
C VAL A 366 14.33 15.07 11.01
N TYR A 367 14.46 13.82 11.46
CA TYR A 367 15.21 13.50 12.66
C TYR A 367 16.71 13.84 12.49
N ASP A 368 17.28 13.60 11.30
CA ASP A 368 18.65 14.02 10.94
C ASP A 368 18.81 15.54 11.01
N LEU A 369 17.86 16.30 10.45
CA LEU A 369 17.87 17.77 10.50
C LEU A 369 17.85 18.30 11.95
N LEU A 370 17.22 17.55 12.86
CA LEU A 370 17.07 17.90 14.27
C LEU A 370 18.13 17.26 15.18
N ASP A 371 19.12 16.57 14.63
CA ASP A 371 20.16 15.85 15.38
C ASP A 371 19.58 14.85 16.40
N ALA A 372 18.59 14.06 15.94
CA ALA A 372 17.82 13.13 16.77
C ALA A 372 17.58 11.77 16.09
N ALA A 373 18.42 11.37 15.14
CA ALA A 373 18.24 10.14 14.36
C ALA A 373 18.05 8.88 15.23
N GLU A 374 18.72 8.83 16.39
CA GLU A 374 18.61 7.76 17.37
C GLU A 374 17.22 7.59 18.00
N ASN A 375 16.36 8.61 17.89
CA ASN A 375 15.00 8.59 18.43
C ASN A 375 13.98 7.97 17.46
N LEU A 376 14.38 7.61 16.23
CA LEU A 376 13.50 6.97 15.26
C LEU A 376 13.95 5.55 14.95
N ALA A 377 13.05 4.59 15.12
CA ALA A 377 13.32 3.19 14.80
C ALA A 377 12.16 2.51 14.04
N LEU A 378 12.47 1.43 13.32
CA LEU A 378 11.49 0.59 12.63
C LEU A 378 11.66 -0.88 12.99
N GLN A 379 10.67 -1.47 13.64
CA GLN A 379 10.70 -2.88 14.01
C GLN A 379 9.67 -3.69 13.24
N TYR A 380 10.16 -4.81 12.72
CA TYR A 380 9.36 -5.82 12.07
C TYR A 380 9.15 -7.03 12.98
N ARG A 381 7.90 -7.46 13.12
CA ARG A 381 7.58 -8.79 13.66
C ARG A 381 7.14 -9.75 12.55
N HIS A 382 7.39 -11.03 12.76
CA HIS A 382 6.75 -12.08 11.97
C HIS A 382 5.35 -12.37 12.52
N GLY A 383 4.45 -12.83 11.65
CA GLY A 383 3.08 -13.19 12.00
C GLY A 383 2.02 -12.27 11.38
N ARG A 384 0.76 -12.56 11.71
CA ARG A 384 -0.44 -11.86 11.21
C ARG A 384 -0.76 -10.61 12.05
N HIS A 385 -2.01 -10.13 12.06
CA HIS A 385 -2.39 -8.92 12.81
C HIS A 385 -2.30 -9.04 14.34
N SER A 386 -2.41 -10.26 14.90
CA SER A 386 -2.35 -10.50 16.35
C SER A 386 -0.95 -10.26 16.91
N ARG A 387 -0.88 -9.77 18.15
CA ARG A 387 0.37 -9.56 18.90
C ARG A 387 0.46 -10.57 20.03
N THR A 388 1.67 -11.03 20.29
CA THR A 388 2.03 -11.90 21.41
C THR A 388 2.68 -11.08 22.52
N THR A 389 2.79 -11.65 23.73
CA THR A 389 3.48 -11.02 24.86
C THR A 389 4.92 -10.62 24.53
N ARG A 390 5.61 -11.40 23.68
CA ARG A 390 6.96 -11.07 23.19
C ARG A 390 6.97 -9.72 22.48
N ASP A 391 6.00 -9.48 21.60
CA ASP A 391 5.95 -8.25 20.81
C ASP A 391 5.69 -7.03 21.73
N VAL A 392 4.93 -7.20 22.81
CA VAL A 392 4.71 -6.15 23.83
C VAL A 392 5.97 -5.89 24.65
N HIS A 393 6.75 -6.92 24.96
CA HIS A 393 8.04 -6.73 25.63
C HIS A 393 9.01 -5.92 24.78
N GLN A 394 9.05 -6.12 23.47
CA GLN A 394 9.88 -5.31 22.56
C GLN A 394 9.49 -3.83 22.58
N ILE A 395 8.19 -3.53 22.61
CA ILE A 395 7.68 -2.16 22.79
C ILE A 395 8.15 -1.56 24.13
N LEU A 396 8.09 -2.34 25.20
CA LEU A 396 8.55 -1.89 26.52
C LEU A 396 10.08 -1.75 26.59
N ASP A 397 10.85 -2.58 25.88
CA ASP A 397 12.30 -2.49 25.82
C ASP A 397 12.72 -1.15 25.18
N PHE A 398 12.04 -0.74 24.10
CA PHE A 398 12.21 0.59 23.49
C PHE A 398 11.91 1.72 24.49
N PHE A 399 10.77 1.67 25.18
CA PHE A 399 10.47 2.69 26.20
C PHE A 399 11.46 2.67 27.37
N ASP A 400 11.95 1.51 27.79
CA ASP A 400 12.94 1.43 28.87
C ASP A 400 14.25 2.11 28.44
N ASP A 401 14.70 1.91 27.20
CA ASP A 401 15.88 2.58 26.65
C ASP A 401 15.69 4.09 26.50
N THR A 402 14.59 4.54 25.85
CA THR A 402 14.26 5.97 25.73
C THR A 402 14.24 6.69 27.08
N PHE A 403 13.78 6.00 28.14
CA PHE A 403 13.65 6.58 29.48
C PHE A 403 14.84 6.31 30.41
N GLY A 404 15.95 5.79 29.88
CA GLY A 404 17.21 5.59 30.60
C GLY A 404 17.16 4.47 31.65
N LYS A 405 16.31 3.46 31.44
CA LYS A 405 16.08 2.30 32.33
C LYS A 405 16.62 0.98 31.78
N GLY A 406 16.95 0.93 30.49
CA GLY A 406 17.44 -0.27 29.82
C GLY A 406 18.39 0.09 28.68
N GLU A 407 18.83 -0.95 27.97
CA GLU A 407 19.51 -0.82 26.69
C GLU A 407 18.64 -1.52 25.64
N TYR A 408 18.37 -0.85 24.53
CA TYR A 408 17.65 -1.39 23.39
C TYR A 408 18.51 -1.26 22.15
N GLU A 409 18.87 -2.40 21.54
CA GLU A 409 19.57 -2.40 20.26
C GLU A 409 18.60 -1.96 19.17
N ASP A 410 19.02 -0.99 18.34
CA ASP A 410 18.20 -0.47 17.24
C ASP A 410 17.70 -1.64 16.36
N PRO A 411 16.37 -1.88 16.31
CA PRO A 411 15.79 -3.01 15.60
C PRO A 411 15.68 -2.76 14.09
N THR A 412 16.11 -1.60 13.61
CA THR A 412 15.88 -1.14 12.25
C THR A 412 16.57 -2.06 11.23
N ARG A 413 15.74 -2.74 10.42
CA ARG A 413 16.19 -3.55 9.28
C ARG A 413 15.31 -3.31 8.07
N LEU A 414 15.87 -2.76 7.01
CA LEU A 414 15.12 -2.38 5.81
C LEU A 414 15.19 -3.47 4.72
N TYR A 415 14.16 -4.32 4.65
CA TYR A 415 14.10 -5.41 3.65
C TYR A 415 13.99 -4.95 2.19
N HIS A 416 13.66 -3.68 1.97
CA HIS A 416 13.42 -3.12 0.64
C HIS A 416 14.25 -1.85 0.38
N ASP A 417 15.49 -1.85 0.88
CA ASP A 417 16.40 -0.69 0.89
C ASP A 417 17.18 -0.52 -0.42
N PHE A 418 16.47 -0.38 -1.53
CA PHE A 418 17.12 -0.08 -2.80
C PHE A 418 17.27 1.43 -3.00
N SER A 419 18.47 1.86 -3.40
CA SER A 419 18.78 3.20 -3.88
C SER A 419 19.24 3.17 -5.35
N PHE A 420 18.55 3.91 -6.21
CA PHE A 420 18.92 4.00 -7.63
C PHE A 420 20.27 4.71 -7.80
N GLU A 421 20.50 5.75 -7.01
CA GLU A 421 21.68 6.61 -7.03
C GLU A 421 22.92 5.83 -6.63
N GLU A 422 22.82 4.92 -5.66
CA GLU A 422 23.90 4.00 -5.29
C GLU A 422 24.14 2.96 -6.38
N TRP A 423 23.07 2.35 -6.91
CA TRP A 423 23.19 1.40 -8.02
C TRP A 423 23.82 2.04 -9.27
N ARG A 424 23.50 3.29 -9.56
CA ARG A 424 24.04 4.07 -10.70
C ARG A 424 25.55 4.32 -10.56
N GLN A 425 26.10 4.28 -9.34
CA GLN A 425 27.53 4.43 -9.10
C GLN A 425 28.34 3.16 -9.37
N THR A 426 27.67 2.03 -9.68
CA THR A 426 28.38 0.81 -10.07
C THR A 426 29.22 1.04 -11.33
N ALA A 427 30.40 0.40 -11.40
CA ALA A 427 31.32 0.52 -12.53
C ALA A 427 30.69 0.12 -13.88
N TRP A 428 29.64 -0.71 -13.83
CA TRP A 428 28.86 -1.08 -15.00
C TRP A 428 27.93 0.05 -15.47
N ALA A 429 27.14 0.64 -14.58
CA ALA A 429 26.18 1.69 -14.94
C ALA A 429 26.88 2.94 -15.49
N ALA A 430 28.09 3.25 -14.99
CA ALA A 430 28.92 4.35 -15.46
C ALA A 430 29.37 4.22 -16.94
N GLN A 431 29.18 3.06 -17.58
CA GLN A 431 29.58 2.80 -18.97
C GLN A 431 28.44 3.06 -19.98
N VAL A 432 27.21 3.33 -19.53
CA VAL A 432 26.07 3.52 -20.41
C VAL A 432 25.91 5.00 -20.74
N ASP A 433 26.12 5.37 -22.00
CA ASP A 433 25.80 6.69 -22.52
C ASP A 433 24.39 6.68 -23.13
N VAL A 434 23.45 7.35 -22.46
CA VAL A 434 22.05 7.45 -22.91
C VAL A 434 21.94 8.13 -24.27
N SER A 435 22.87 9.02 -24.63
CA SER A 435 22.84 9.75 -25.91
C SER A 435 23.13 8.87 -27.13
N GLU A 436 23.71 7.68 -26.93
CA GLU A 436 23.92 6.69 -28.00
C GLU A 436 22.62 5.99 -28.42
N PHE A 437 21.56 6.07 -27.60
CA PHE A 437 20.26 5.52 -27.93
C PHE A 437 19.45 6.52 -28.77
N PRO A 438 18.88 6.11 -29.91
CA PRO A 438 18.14 7.01 -30.77
C PRO A 438 16.82 7.44 -30.13
N GLU A 439 16.42 8.69 -30.36
CA GLU A 439 15.10 9.17 -29.97
C GLU A 439 14.01 8.50 -30.80
N ARG A 440 12.95 8.05 -30.13
CA ARG A 440 11.79 7.41 -30.75
C ARG A 440 10.51 7.91 -30.10
N GLY A 441 9.44 7.94 -30.87
CA GLY A 441 8.08 8.16 -30.38
C GLY A 441 7.33 6.86 -30.13
N LEU A 442 6.01 7.00 -30.02
CA LEU A 442 5.04 5.91 -30.21
C LEU A 442 4.60 5.81 -31.69
N ASP A 443 5.31 6.49 -32.59
CA ASP A 443 5.04 6.48 -34.02
C ASP A 443 5.15 5.05 -34.56
N ASP A 444 4.31 4.74 -35.56
CA ASP A 444 4.07 3.41 -36.15
C ASP A 444 5.14 2.33 -35.82
N PRO A 445 4.82 1.28 -35.03
CA PRO A 445 5.78 0.24 -34.66
C PRO A 445 6.31 -0.55 -35.86
N LEU A 446 5.71 -0.36 -37.04
CA LEU A 446 6.12 -0.96 -38.30
C LEU A 446 7.18 -0.13 -39.03
N VAL A 447 8.11 0.45 -38.30
CA VAL A 447 9.28 1.14 -38.85
C VAL A 447 10.54 0.57 -38.22
N ASP A 448 11.50 0.17 -39.06
CA ASP A 448 12.80 -0.33 -38.60
C ASP A 448 13.72 0.81 -38.11
N ASP A 449 14.93 0.47 -37.68
CA ASP A 449 15.89 1.44 -37.15
C ASP A 449 16.44 2.42 -38.19
N ASP A 450 16.37 2.07 -39.47
CA ASP A 450 16.80 2.90 -40.59
C ASP A 450 15.66 3.78 -41.13
N GLY A 451 14.46 3.69 -40.52
CA GLY A 451 13.28 4.43 -40.94
C GLY A 451 12.51 3.77 -42.09
N ASN A 452 12.81 2.51 -42.45
CA ASN A 452 12.09 1.80 -43.49
C ASN A 452 10.80 1.17 -42.94
N PRO A 453 9.71 1.18 -43.73
CA PRO A 453 8.44 0.58 -43.33
C PRO A 453 8.49 -0.96 -43.41
N ILE A 454 8.05 -1.60 -42.33
CA ILE A 454 7.82 -3.04 -42.18
C ILE A 454 6.43 -3.34 -42.75
N ARG A 455 6.37 -4.22 -43.76
CA ARG A 455 5.10 -4.51 -44.48
C ARG A 455 4.71 -5.98 -44.50
N THR A 456 5.60 -6.86 -44.04
CA THR A 456 5.38 -8.31 -44.06
C THR A 456 5.68 -8.89 -42.68
N THR A 457 5.03 -10.00 -42.36
CA THR A 457 5.27 -10.77 -41.14
C THR A 457 6.70 -11.29 -41.05
N GLU A 458 7.37 -11.53 -42.19
CA GLU A 458 8.78 -11.90 -42.26
C GLU A 458 9.70 -10.75 -41.81
N SER A 459 9.53 -9.55 -42.37
CA SER A 459 10.30 -8.36 -41.94
C SER A 459 10.05 -7.98 -40.47
N TRP A 460 8.84 -8.28 -39.97
CA TRP A 460 8.53 -8.11 -38.56
C TRP A 460 9.24 -9.14 -37.67
N ALA A 461 9.51 -10.37 -38.13
CA ALA A 461 10.21 -11.38 -37.35
C ALA A 461 11.66 -10.96 -37.02
N ASP A 462 12.33 -10.28 -37.95
CA ASP A 462 13.66 -9.69 -37.71
C ASP A 462 13.58 -8.59 -36.63
N ARG A 463 12.58 -7.70 -36.76
CA ARG A 463 12.32 -6.65 -35.77
C ARG A 463 11.99 -7.21 -34.39
N LYS A 464 11.22 -8.30 -34.30
CA LYS A 464 10.92 -8.99 -33.04
C LYS A 464 12.20 -9.37 -32.30
N SER A 465 13.16 -9.97 -33.00
CA SER A 465 14.44 -10.42 -32.41
C SER A 465 15.23 -9.24 -31.82
N GLU A 466 15.21 -8.10 -32.50
CA GLU A 466 15.85 -6.88 -32.04
C GLU A 466 15.18 -6.31 -30.77
N ILE A 467 13.86 -6.15 -30.77
CA ILE A 467 13.14 -5.61 -29.60
C ILE A 467 13.36 -6.53 -28.39
N ARG A 468 13.29 -7.86 -28.57
CA ARG A 468 13.58 -8.84 -27.51
C ARG A 468 14.99 -8.67 -26.93
N ARG A 469 15.99 -8.40 -27.77
CA ARG A 469 17.37 -8.12 -27.33
C ARG A 469 17.44 -6.86 -26.49
N ARG A 470 16.71 -5.80 -26.84
CA ARG A 470 16.66 -4.54 -26.08
C ARG A 470 15.96 -4.67 -24.73
N ILE A 471 14.87 -5.44 -24.67
CA ILE A 471 14.22 -5.79 -23.41
C ILE A 471 15.17 -6.62 -22.52
N ARG A 472 15.85 -7.63 -23.08
CA ARG A 472 16.84 -8.40 -22.30
C ARG A 472 18.01 -7.55 -21.83
N TRP A 473 18.49 -6.63 -22.67
CA TRP A 473 19.52 -5.67 -22.26
C TRP A 473 19.06 -4.81 -21.07
N SER A 474 17.80 -4.40 -21.04
CA SER A 474 17.28 -3.58 -19.95
C SER A 474 17.18 -4.37 -18.64
N PHE A 475 16.87 -5.67 -18.68
CA PHE A 475 16.91 -6.54 -17.50
C PHE A 475 18.32 -6.77 -16.99
N GLY A 476 19.28 -6.76 -17.90
CA GLY A 476 20.68 -6.95 -17.61
C GLY A 476 21.14 -8.39 -17.56
N ASP A 477 22.27 -8.61 -16.90
CA ASP A 477 23.08 -9.80 -17.13
C ASP A 477 22.61 -10.94 -16.22
N ARG A 478 21.66 -11.72 -16.73
CA ARG A 478 21.18 -12.93 -16.04
C ARG A 478 22.37 -13.85 -15.73
N PRO A 479 22.54 -14.30 -14.47
CA PRO A 479 23.59 -15.23 -14.09
C PRO A 479 23.52 -16.55 -14.89
N PRO A 480 24.66 -17.22 -15.14
CA PRO A 480 24.68 -18.55 -15.72
C PRO A 480 23.85 -19.55 -14.89
N ARG A 481 23.21 -20.49 -15.58
CA ARG A 481 22.36 -21.52 -14.99
C ARG A 481 22.75 -22.90 -15.52
N ALA A 482 22.68 -23.93 -14.69
CA ALA A 482 22.76 -25.33 -15.11
C ALA A 482 21.35 -25.90 -15.14
N SER A 483 20.93 -26.49 -16.28
CA SER A 483 19.58 -27.00 -16.47
C SER A 483 19.48 -28.48 -16.13
N GLU A 484 18.48 -28.86 -15.36
CA GLU A 484 17.92 -30.22 -15.31
C GLU A 484 16.48 -30.15 -15.86
N PRO A 485 16.00 -31.18 -16.56
CA PRO A 485 14.61 -31.21 -17.01
C PRO A 485 13.67 -31.17 -15.79
N PRO A 486 12.53 -30.45 -15.86
CA PRO A 486 11.54 -30.48 -14.80
C PRO A 486 10.97 -31.90 -14.62
N GLU A 487 10.61 -32.25 -13.38
CA GLU A 487 9.90 -33.49 -13.06
C GLU A 487 8.51 -33.50 -13.73
N THR A 488 8.13 -34.65 -14.31
CA THR A 488 6.90 -34.77 -15.12
C THR A 488 5.79 -35.58 -14.43
N GLU A 489 6.16 -36.45 -13.47
CA GLU A 489 5.22 -37.39 -12.84
C GLU A 489 4.46 -36.76 -11.66
N TYR A 490 3.14 -36.89 -11.65
CA TYR A 490 2.26 -36.35 -10.58
C TYR A 490 2.70 -36.78 -9.18
N ASP A 491 2.98 -38.07 -8.96
CA ASP A 491 3.35 -38.61 -7.65
C ASP A 491 4.69 -38.01 -7.16
N VAL A 492 5.65 -37.79 -8.06
CA VAL A 492 6.95 -37.17 -7.73
C VAL A 492 6.78 -35.70 -7.34
N VAL A 493 5.93 -34.97 -8.06
CA VAL A 493 5.67 -33.54 -7.83
C VAL A 493 4.77 -33.32 -6.61
N SER A 494 3.85 -34.24 -6.32
CA SER A 494 2.90 -34.14 -5.20
C SER A 494 3.43 -34.70 -3.87
N GLU A 495 4.24 -35.75 -3.89
CA GLU A 495 4.78 -36.40 -2.68
C GLU A 495 6.21 -35.97 -2.31
N GLY A 496 6.82 -35.05 -3.09
CA GLY A 496 8.25 -34.82 -3.10
C GLY A 496 8.94 -34.55 -1.75
N TRP A 497 10.28 -34.54 -1.75
CA TRP A 497 11.10 -34.40 -0.53
C TRP A 497 11.02 -32.99 0.07
N GLY A 498 10.00 -32.69 0.87
CA GLY A 498 9.91 -31.45 1.63
C GLY A 498 8.50 -31.09 2.07
N GLN A 499 8.40 -30.28 3.12
CA GLN A 499 7.15 -29.59 3.48
C GLN A 499 7.20 -28.17 2.90
N PRO A 500 6.04 -27.53 2.64
CA PRO A 500 5.99 -26.09 2.38
C PRO A 500 6.73 -25.31 3.46
N ASP A 501 7.36 -24.20 3.08
CA ASP A 501 7.94 -23.26 4.06
C ASP A 501 6.83 -22.80 5.03
N TYR A 502 7.15 -22.71 6.33
CA TYR A 502 6.21 -22.28 7.38
C TYR A 502 5.58 -20.91 7.09
N LEU A 503 6.26 -20.06 6.30
CA LEU A 503 5.73 -18.77 5.87
C LEU A 503 4.45 -18.92 5.02
N ASN A 504 4.22 -20.06 4.35
CA ASN A 504 2.96 -20.33 3.68
C ASN A 504 1.78 -20.36 4.66
N ASP A 505 1.96 -20.99 5.84
CA ASP A 505 0.95 -21.01 6.89
C ASP A 505 0.74 -19.62 7.48
N VAL A 506 1.83 -18.86 7.66
CA VAL A 506 1.77 -17.49 8.21
C VAL A 506 1.01 -16.56 7.28
N ILE A 507 1.37 -16.55 5.98
CA ILE A 507 0.77 -15.69 4.96
C ILE A 507 -0.67 -16.09 4.70
N GLY A 508 -0.97 -17.40 4.72
CA GLY A 508 -2.26 -18.00 4.39
C GLY A 508 -2.49 -18.03 2.88
N ARG A 509 -2.47 -19.22 2.29
CA ARG A 509 -2.77 -19.46 0.87
C ARG A 509 -4.25 -19.78 0.68
N PRO A 510 -4.81 -19.63 -0.54
CA PRO A 510 -6.11 -20.21 -0.84
C PRO A 510 -6.10 -21.71 -0.55
N GLU A 511 -7.12 -22.15 0.19
CA GLU A 511 -7.35 -23.56 0.53
C GLU A 511 -8.20 -24.22 -0.56
N PRO A 512 -8.06 -25.54 -0.77
CA PRO A 512 -8.94 -26.27 -1.69
C PRO A 512 -10.41 -26.25 -1.21
N THR A 513 -11.32 -26.36 -2.16
CA THR A 513 -12.78 -26.44 -1.93
C THR A 513 -13.34 -27.71 -2.59
N ASP A 514 -14.64 -27.98 -2.43
CA ASP A 514 -15.28 -29.11 -3.12
C ASP A 514 -15.17 -29.02 -4.65
N ALA A 515 -15.06 -27.81 -5.21
CA ALA A 515 -14.91 -27.54 -6.63
C ALA A 515 -13.45 -27.39 -7.09
N VAL A 516 -12.53 -27.11 -6.17
CA VAL A 516 -11.13 -26.74 -6.48
C VAL A 516 -10.15 -27.61 -5.69
N GLY A 517 -9.42 -28.46 -6.41
CA GLY A 517 -8.26 -29.19 -5.88
C GLY A 517 -7.02 -28.31 -5.82
N LYS A 518 -6.02 -28.74 -5.04
CA LYS A 518 -4.76 -28.03 -4.85
C LYS A 518 -3.59 -29.02 -4.88
N LEU A 519 -2.56 -28.69 -5.65
CA LEU A 519 -1.29 -29.39 -5.74
C LEU A 519 -0.17 -28.39 -5.46
N TRP A 520 0.72 -28.71 -4.53
CA TRP A 520 1.90 -27.90 -4.28
C TRP A 520 3.02 -28.30 -5.24
N LEU A 521 3.54 -27.34 -6.02
CA LEU A 521 4.67 -27.56 -6.93
C LEU A 521 5.93 -27.05 -6.25
N SER A 522 6.85 -27.95 -5.86
CA SER A 522 8.11 -27.57 -5.19
C SER A 522 9.37 -28.27 -5.70
N HIS A 523 9.22 -29.23 -6.62
CA HIS A 523 10.31 -30.07 -7.11
C HIS A 523 10.64 -29.90 -8.59
N ALA A 524 10.09 -28.88 -9.26
CA ALA A 524 10.61 -28.50 -10.56
C ALA A 524 11.94 -27.77 -10.36
N HIS A 525 13.05 -28.52 -10.37
CA HIS A 525 14.40 -27.97 -10.45
C HIS A 525 14.63 -27.36 -11.84
N THR A 526 13.93 -26.28 -12.15
CA THR A 526 14.28 -25.46 -13.30
C THR A 526 15.50 -24.63 -12.89
N HIS A 527 16.66 -25.09 -13.34
CA HIS A 527 17.88 -24.29 -13.33
C HIS A 527 18.57 -24.05 -11.98
N GLY A 528 18.41 -24.97 -11.01
CA GLY A 528 19.09 -24.91 -9.71
C GLY A 528 18.48 -23.95 -8.68
N GLU A 529 17.36 -23.30 -9.02
CA GLU A 529 16.54 -22.52 -8.09
C GLU A 529 15.28 -23.32 -7.76
N ARG A 530 14.94 -23.42 -6.47
CA ARG A 530 13.67 -24.01 -6.04
C ARG A 530 12.56 -23.03 -6.36
N PHE A 531 11.62 -23.44 -7.23
CA PHE A 531 10.49 -22.64 -7.62
C PHE A 531 9.22 -23.19 -6.98
N ASP A 532 8.85 -22.61 -5.84
CA ASP A 532 7.71 -23.05 -5.03
C ASP A 532 6.43 -22.27 -5.40
N GLY A 533 5.32 -22.99 -5.60
CA GLY A 533 4.00 -22.40 -5.83
C GLY A 533 2.86 -23.41 -5.69
N ASP A 534 1.62 -22.93 -5.76
CA ASP A 534 0.41 -23.74 -5.68
C ASP A 534 -0.29 -23.81 -7.05
N LEU A 535 -0.59 -25.02 -7.50
CA LEU A 535 -1.43 -25.30 -8.66
C LEU A 535 -2.84 -25.71 -8.21
N TYR A 536 -3.81 -24.88 -8.55
CA TYR A 536 -5.23 -25.12 -8.32
C TYR A 536 -5.86 -25.72 -9.57
N TYR A 537 -6.77 -26.67 -9.41
CA TYR A 537 -7.39 -27.36 -10.55
C TYR A 537 -8.85 -27.74 -10.27
N PRO A 538 -9.72 -27.83 -11.29
CA PRO A 538 -11.12 -28.18 -11.09
C PRO A 538 -11.28 -29.65 -10.69
N THR A 539 -11.96 -29.93 -9.58
CA THR A 539 -12.22 -31.31 -9.11
C THR A 539 -13.10 -32.08 -10.09
N SER A 540 -13.89 -31.39 -10.92
CA SER A 540 -14.69 -31.97 -12.00
C SER A 540 -13.87 -32.58 -13.14
N LYS A 541 -12.56 -32.30 -13.18
CA LYS A 541 -11.60 -32.84 -14.16
C LYS A 541 -10.55 -33.71 -13.45
N THR A 542 -11.02 -34.64 -12.65
CA THR A 542 -10.17 -35.61 -11.95
C THR A 542 -10.47 -37.04 -12.36
N ASP A 543 -9.51 -37.94 -12.18
CA ASP A 543 -9.70 -39.38 -12.35
C ASP A 543 -10.40 -40.02 -11.12
N GLY A 544 -10.52 -41.36 -11.13
CA GLY A 544 -11.16 -42.10 -10.03
C GLY A 544 -10.43 -42.01 -8.69
N ASP A 545 -9.17 -41.54 -8.67
CA ASP A 545 -8.33 -41.37 -7.49
C ASP A 545 -8.21 -39.88 -7.09
N GLY A 546 -8.94 -38.97 -7.75
CA GLY A 546 -8.93 -37.53 -7.47
C GLY A 546 -7.73 -36.78 -8.05
N ARG A 547 -6.94 -37.41 -8.92
CA ARG A 547 -5.80 -36.79 -9.61
C ARG A 547 -6.32 -35.95 -10.78
N PRO A 548 -5.71 -34.79 -11.10
CA PRO A 548 -6.04 -34.05 -12.32
C PRO A 548 -5.98 -34.96 -13.56
N ALA A 549 -6.99 -34.88 -14.41
CA ALA A 549 -7.12 -35.75 -15.59
C ALA A 549 -7.48 -34.96 -16.85
N GLY A 550 -6.93 -35.41 -17.99
CA GLY A 550 -7.05 -34.74 -19.29
C GLY A 550 -5.99 -33.66 -19.51
N GLU A 551 -6.05 -32.98 -20.64
CA GLU A 551 -5.16 -31.86 -20.99
C GLU A 551 -5.84 -30.54 -20.56
N LEU A 552 -5.53 -30.06 -19.36
CA LEU A 552 -6.12 -28.84 -18.80
C LEU A 552 -5.42 -27.59 -19.34
N PRO A 553 -6.15 -26.60 -19.87
CA PRO A 553 -5.56 -25.28 -20.10
C PRO A 553 -5.16 -24.67 -18.75
N ALA A 554 -4.07 -23.89 -18.72
CA ALA A 554 -3.51 -23.36 -17.48
C ALA A 554 -3.39 -21.84 -17.51
N ILE A 555 -3.54 -21.21 -16.35
CA ILE A 555 -3.32 -19.77 -16.13
C ILE A 555 -2.21 -19.61 -15.09
N ILE A 556 -1.17 -18.85 -15.44
CA ILE A 556 -0.20 -18.37 -14.46
C ILE A 556 -0.71 -17.03 -13.91
N TRP A 557 -1.00 -16.99 -12.61
CA TRP A 557 -1.43 -15.78 -11.90
C TRP A 557 -0.23 -15.00 -11.35
N LEU A 558 -0.11 -13.74 -11.75
CA LEU A 558 0.93 -12.83 -11.27
C LEU A 558 0.31 -11.70 -10.43
N HIS A 559 0.64 -11.71 -9.14
CA HIS A 559 0.09 -10.78 -8.15
C HIS A 559 0.62 -9.34 -8.31
N PRO A 560 -0.04 -8.32 -7.72
CA PRO A 560 0.40 -6.92 -7.81
C PRO A 560 1.54 -6.62 -6.81
N TYR A 561 1.71 -5.37 -6.37
CA TYR A 561 2.70 -4.96 -5.34
C TYR A 561 2.35 -5.45 -3.92
N SER A 562 1.89 -6.70 -3.79
CA SER A 562 1.51 -7.35 -2.53
C SER A 562 2.73 -7.75 -1.70
N TYR A 563 3.43 -6.76 -1.16
CA TYR A 563 4.71 -6.97 -0.45
C TYR A 563 4.62 -8.03 0.63
N ASN A 564 3.61 -7.93 1.49
CA ASN A 564 3.52 -8.77 2.68
C ASN A 564 3.05 -10.21 2.39
N THR A 565 2.20 -10.40 1.37
CA THR A 565 1.49 -11.67 1.15
C THR A 565 1.69 -12.32 -0.21
N GLY A 566 2.36 -11.66 -1.16
CA GLY A 566 2.56 -12.17 -2.52
C GLY A 566 1.23 -12.63 -3.15
N TYR A 567 1.19 -13.84 -3.72
CA TYR A 567 -0.05 -14.36 -4.30
C TYR A 567 -1.07 -14.85 -3.27
N GLY A 568 -0.75 -14.96 -1.97
CA GLY A 568 -1.71 -15.42 -0.96
C GLY A 568 -2.89 -14.46 -0.74
N ALA A 569 -2.76 -13.23 -1.22
CA ALA A 569 -3.80 -12.20 -1.39
C ALA A 569 -4.86 -12.13 -0.29
N GLY A 570 -4.41 -12.02 0.97
CA GLY A 570 -5.19 -11.36 2.00
C GLY A 570 -6.49 -12.05 2.48
N GLY A 571 -6.89 -13.20 1.93
CA GLY A 571 -8.15 -13.87 2.31
C GLY A 571 -9.39 -13.05 1.96
N ARG A 572 -9.24 -12.11 1.01
CA ARG A 572 -10.36 -11.37 0.39
C ARG A 572 -10.85 -12.03 -0.89
N GLY A 573 -10.60 -13.34 -1.06
CA GLY A 573 -10.94 -14.07 -2.28
C GLY A 573 -10.26 -13.52 -3.54
N GLN A 574 -9.05 -12.95 -3.44
CA GLN A 574 -8.40 -12.18 -4.52
C GLN A 574 -7.53 -13.01 -5.47
N VAL A 575 -7.19 -14.25 -5.11
CA VAL A 575 -6.70 -15.21 -6.12
C VAL A 575 -7.94 -15.81 -6.76
N PRO A 576 -8.15 -15.65 -8.07
CA PRO A 576 -9.38 -16.07 -8.74
C PRO A 576 -9.39 -17.59 -9.02
N ILE A 577 -9.16 -18.41 -7.98
CA ILE A 577 -9.06 -19.87 -8.09
C ILE A 577 -10.40 -20.50 -8.45
N GLU A 578 -11.50 -19.96 -7.93
CA GLU A 578 -12.85 -20.46 -8.21
C GLU A 578 -13.27 -20.08 -9.62
N GLU A 579 -13.07 -18.83 -10.03
CA GLU A 579 -13.43 -18.38 -11.38
C GLU A 579 -12.64 -19.11 -12.48
N ALA A 580 -11.39 -19.47 -12.20
CA ALA A 580 -10.56 -20.30 -13.06
C ALA A 580 -11.12 -21.74 -13.16
N ALA A 581 -11.34 -22.38 -12.02
CA ALA A 581 -11.81 -23.77 -11.97
C ALA A 581 -13.22 -23.94 -12.55
N GLU A 582 -14.13 -23.00 -12.33
CA GLU A 582 -15.48 -22.97 -12.94
C GLU A 582 -15.43 -23.00 -14.47
N ARG A 583 -14.40 -22.40 -15.06
CA ARG A 583 -14.17 -22.34 -16.51
C ARG A 583 -13.24 -23.46 -17.00
N GLY A 584 -12.87 -24.39 -16.14
CA GLY A 584 -12.07 -25.56 -16.52
C GLY A 584 -10.56 -25.33 -16.59
N PHE A 585 -10.06 -24.17 -16.13
CA PHE A 585 -8.63 -23.88 -16.11
C PHE A 585 -7.97 -24.39 -14.84
N ALA A 586 -6.74 -24.88 -14.97
CA ALA A 586 -5.81 -24.92 -13.86
C ALA A 586 -5.24 -23.51 -13.61
N LEU A 587 -5.01 -23.12 -12.36
CA LEU A 587 -4.41 -21.83 -12.01
C LEU A 587 -3.16 -22.06 -11.16
N PHE A 588 -2.03 -21.55 -11.61
CA PHE A 588 -0.76 -21.62 -10.89
C PHE A 588 -0.40 -20.26 -10.29
N GLY A 589 -0.22 -20.23 -8.96
CA GLY A 589 0.18 -19.05 -8.21
C GLY A 589 1.52 -19.25 -7.50
N PHE A 590 2.41 -18.26 -7.63
CA PHE A 590 3.70 -18.24 -6.94
C PHE A 590 4.08 -16.82 -6.50
N ASP A 591 4.94 -16.69 -5.50
CA ASP A 591 5.40 -15.38 -5.04
C ASP A 591 6.52 -14.85 -5.95
N GLN A 592 6.36 -13.62 -6.42
CA GLN A 592 7.40 -12.92 -7.17
C GLN A 592 8.54 -12.49 -6.22
N LEU A 593 9.76 -12.38 -6.75
CA LEU A 593 10.96 -12.03 -5.96
C LEU A 593 10.74 -10.76 -5.12
N GLY A 594 10.97 -10.85 -3.80
CA GLY A 594 10.84 -9.70 -2.88
C GLY A 594 9.44 -9.53 -2.30
N PHE A 595 8.52 -10.47 -2.52
CA PHE A 595 7.13 -10.44 -2.04
C PHE A 595 6.79 -11.74 -1.31
N GLY A 596 5.84 -11.67 -0.37
CA GLY A 596 5.33 -12.85 0.35
C GLY A 596 6.44 -13.65 1.04
N THR A 597 6.57 -14.93 0.68
CA THR A 597 7.60 -15.84 1.20
C THR A 597 9.02 -15.47 0.73
N ARG A 598 9.15 -14.59 -0.26
CA ARG A 598 10.42 -14.24 -0.92
C ARG A 598 10.91 -12.83 -0.61
N ILE A 599 10.38 -12.18 0.44
CA ILE A 599 10.85 -10.85 0.89
C ILE A 599 12.37 -10.86 1.15
N GLU A 600 12.84 -11.82 1.95
CA GLU A 600 14.27 -11.91 2.31
C GLU A 600 15.15 -12.32 1.12
N GLU A 601 14.61 -13.06 0.14
CA GLU A 601 15.32 -13.32 -1.11
C GLU A 601 15.53 -12.01 -1.90
N GLY A 602 14.60 -11.07 -1.81
CA GLY A 602 14.69 -9.78 -2.49
C GLY A 602 15.63 -8.77 -1.84
N GLU A 603 15.90 -8.87 -0.54
CA GLU A 603 16.67 -7.90 0.27
C GLU A 603 18.07 -7.67 -0.33
N ARG A 604 18.90 -8.72 -0.36
CA ARG A 604 20.29 -8.67 -0.86
C ARG A 604 20.43 -9.04 -2.33
N PHE A 605 19.40 -8.76 -3.13
CA PHE A 605 19.41 -9.17 -4.54
C PHE A 605 20.52 -8.46 -5.33
N TYR A 606 20.65 -7.13 -5.20
CA TYR A 606 21.62 -6.36 -5.96
C TYR A 606 23.06 -6.52 -5.44
N ASP A 607 23.25 -6.89 -4.18
CA ASP A 607 24.57 -7.31 -3.68
C ASP A 607 25.07 -8.57 -4.39
N ARG A 608 24.17 -9.51 -4.63
CA ARG A 608 24.47 -10.79 -5.30
C ARG A 608 24.51 -10.65 -6.81
N HIS A 609 23.66 -9.82 -7.37
CA HIS A 609 23.44 -9.68 -8.81
C HIS A 609 23.37 -8.20 -9.23
N PRO A 610 24.47 -7.42 -9.09
CA PRO A 610 24.44 -5.97 -9.30
C PRO A 610 24.05 -5.55 -10.72
N ASN A 611 24.29 -6.41 -11.71
CA ASN A 611 24.04 -6.13 -13.13
C ASN A 611 22.74 -6.76 -13.66
N TRP A 612 21.98 -7.47 -12.83
CA TRP A 612 20.69 -8.05 -13.19
C TRP A 612 19.57 -7.35 -12.43
N SER A 613 18.36 -7.30 -12.97
CA SER A 613 17.23 -6.62 -12.35
C SER A 613 16.26 -7.60 -11.69
N LYS A 614 15.57 -7.13 -10.63
CA LYS A 614 14.49 -7.90 -10.01
C LYS A 614 13.37 -8.20 -11.00
N MET A 615 13.03 -7.25 -11.90
CA MET A 615 12.10 -7.46 -13.01
C MET A 615 12.55 -8.60 -13.93
N GLY A 616 13.84 -8.66 -14.26
CA GLY A 616 14.41 -9.74 -15.06
C GLY A 616 14.33 -11.11 -14.38
N LYS A 617 14.52 -11.17 -13.06
CA LYS A 617 14.29 -12.39 -12.26
C LYS A 617 12.82 -12.79 -12.26
N MET A 618 11.90 -11.86 -12.04
CA MET A 618 10.45 -12.14 -12.05
C MET A 618 10.00 -12.73 -13.39
N VAL A 619 10.45 -12.15 -14.51
CA VAL A 619 10.15 -12.68 -15.85
C VAL A 619 10.78 -14.06 -16.07
N ALA A 620 12.03 -14.26 -15.61
CA ALA A 620 12.69 -15.56 -15.68
C ALA A 620 11.98 -16.64 -14.83
N ASP A 621 11.41 -16.24 -13.69
CA ASP A 621 10.61 -17.10 -12.82
C ASP A 621 9.28 -17.47 -13.50
N THR A 622 8.63 -16.52 -14.18
CA THR A 622 7.46 -16.82 -15.02
C THR A 622 7.77 -17.79 -16.16
N HIS A 623 8.91 -17.65 -16.84
CA HIS A 623 9.34 -18.62 -17.87
C HIS A 623 9.61 -20.01 -17.28
N SER A 624 10.15 -20.05 -16.07
CA SER A 624 10.36 -21.30 -15.33
C SER A 624 9.01 -21.94 -14.95
N ALA A 625 8.00 -21.14 -14.61
CA ALA A 625 6.63 -21.64 -14.43
C ALA A 625 6.04 -22.24 -15.71
N VAL A 626 6.23 -21.60 -16.87
CA VAL A 626 5.80 -22.14 -18.17
C VAL A 626 6.49 -23.48 -18.45
N GLU A 627 7.79 -23.59 -18.20
CA GLU A 627 8.55 -24.85 -18.35
C GLU A 627 7.99 -25.96 -17.45
N THR A 628 7.77 -25.67 -16.18
CA THR A 628 7.20 -26.60 -15.21
C THR A 628 5.82 -27.07 -15.63
N LEU A 629 4.92 -26.15 -15.97
CA LEU A 629 3.55 -26.49 -16.38
C LEU A 629 3.53 -27.29 -17.68
N SER A 630 4.37 -26.94 -18.65
CA SER A 630 4.47 -27.67 -19.94
C SER A 630 4.95 -29.12 -19.78
N ALA A 631 5.60 -29.44 -18.65
CA ALA A 631 6.13 -30.76 -18.37
C ALA A 631 5.12 -31.69 -17.68
N LEU A 632 4.04 -31.14 -17.10
CA LEU A 632 3.00 -31.91 -16.42
C LEU A 632 2.06 -32.55 -17.45
N GLU A 633 1.93 -33.87 -17.43
CA GLU A 633 1.16 -34.63 -18.43
C GLU A 633 -0.33 -34.27 -18.50
N PHE A 634 -0.88 -33.67 -17.44
CA PHE A 634 -2.28 -33.26 -17.35
C PHE A 634 -2.51 -31.78 -17.67
N ILE A 635 -1.46 -31.06 -18.06
CA ILE A 635 -1.55 -29.67 -18.52
C ILE A 635 -1.39 -29.65 -20.04
N ASP A 636 -2.26 -28.90 -20.72
CA ASP A 636 -2.12 -28.61 -22.13
C ASP A 636 -1.03 -27.55 -22.34
N SER A 637 0.14 -27.97 -22.82
CA SER A 637 1.29 -27.09 -23.05
C SER A 637 1.05 -26.02 -24.13
N ASP A 638 0.08 -26.22 -25.02
CA ASP A 638 -0.28 -25.25 -26.06
C ASP A 638 -1.29 -24.21 -25.55
N ARG A 639 -1.88 -24.42 -24.37
CA ARG A 639 -2.89 -23.54 -23.75
C ARG A 639 -2.48 -23.04 -22.36
N ILE A 640 -1.27 -22.49 -22.26
CA ILE A 640 -0.78 -21.79 -21.06
C ILE A 640 -0.93 -20.27 -21.21
N PHE A 641 -1.79 -19.66 -20.42
CA PHE A 641 -2.06 -18.22 -20.40
C PHE A 641 -1.38 -17.54 -19.21
N VAL A 642 -1.14 -16.24 -19.32
CA VAL A 642 -0.69 -15.41 -18.19
C VAL A 642 -1.73 -14.36 -17.86
N LEU A 643 -2.07 -14.25 -16.58
CA LEU A 643 -2.97 -13.23 -16.05
C LEU A 643 -2.25 -12.46 -14.94
N GLY A 644 -2.11 -11.15 -15.14
CA GLY A 644 -1.38 -10.29 -14.20
C GLY A 644 -2.15 -9.05 -13.81
N TYR A 645 -1.98 -8.62 -12.55
CA TYR A 645 -2.56 -7.39 -12.00
C TYR A 645 -1.46 -6.42 -11.54
N SER A 646 -1.57 -5.14 -11.89
CA SER A 646 -0.59 -4.07 -11.60
C SER A 646 0.83 -4.52 -11.97
N LEU A 647 1.75 -4.65 -11.00
CA LEU A 647 3.09 -5.21 -11.23
C LEU A 647 3.06 -6.55 -12.01
N GLY A 648 2.19 -7.47 -11.61
CA GLY A 648 2.05 -8.76 -12.29
C GLY A 648 1.59 -8.62 -13.74
N GLY A 649 0.80 -7.57 -14.05
CA GLY A 649 0.42 -7.21 -15.42
C GLY A 649 1.64 -6.80 -16.25
N THR A 650 2.53 -5.97 -15.68
CA THR A 650 3.81 -5.62 -16.30
C THR A 650 4.67 -6.86 -16.57
N VAL A 651 4.86 -7.71 -15.55
CA VAL A 651 5.67 -8.93 -15.65
C VAL A 651 5.09 -9.89 -16.68
N GLY A 652 3.77 -10.05 -16.70
CA GLY A 652 3.07 -10.92 -17.65
C GLY A 652 3.24 -10.47 -19.10
N LEU A 653 3.18 -9.17 -19.38
CA LEU A 653 3.45 -8.63 -20.71
C LEU A 653 4.89 -8.90 -21.16
N TYR A 654 5.87 -8.69 -20.29
CA TYR A 654 7.26 -9.03 -20.62
C TYR A 654 7.48 -10.52 -20.83
N ALA A 655 6.87 -11.36 -20.00
CA ALA A 655 6.96 -12.81 -20.11
C ALA A 655 6.41 -13.28 -21.46
N ALA A 656 5.18 -12.85 -21.82
CA ALA A 656 4.54 -13.20 -23.09
C ALA A 656 5.32 -12.66 -24.30
N ALA A 657 5.87 -11.45 -24.22
CA ALA A 657 6.68 -10.88 -25.30
C ALA A 657 7.99 -11.67 -25.56
N LEU A 658 8.54 -12.32 -24.53
CA LEU A 658 9.84 -13.00 -24.58
C LEU A 658 9.77 -14.53 -24.72
N ASP A 659 8.60 -15.14 -24.50
CA ASP A 659 8.37 -16.59 -24.61
C ASP A 659 7.13 -16.87 -25.47
N ASP A 660 7.36 -17.54 -26.60
CA ASP A 660 6.33 -17.84 -27.59
C ASP A 660 5.40 -18.98 -27.16
N ARG A 661 5.74 -19.74 -26.10
CA ARG A 661 4.90 -20.82 -25.54
C ARG A 661 3.67 -20.29 -24.78
N ILE A 662 3.70 -19.04 -24.33
CA ILE A 662 2.54 -18.43 -23.66
C ILE A 662 1.46 -18.18 -24.71
N ALA A 663 0.32 -18.85 -24.60
CA ALA A 663 -0.78 -18.84 -25.56
C ALA A 663 -1.47 -17.47 -25.65
N GLY A 664 -1.55 -16.73 -24.55
CA GLY A 664 -2.13 -15.38 -24.50
C GLY A 664 -1.89 -14.69 -23.15
N VAL A 665 -2.14 -13.39 -23.07
CA VAL A 665 -1.89 -12.60 -21.86
C VAL A 665 -3.00 -11.59 -21.57
N ALA A 666 -3.44 -11.56 -20.31
CA ALA A 666 -4.32 -10.52 -19.78
C ALA A 666 -3.56 -9.66 -18.76
N SER A 667 -3.45 -8.36 -19.05
CA SER A 667 -2.78 -7.37 -18.20
C SER A 667 -3.80 -6.37 -17.67
N VAL A 668 -4.03 -6.40 -16.36
CA VAL A 668 -4.94 -5.48 -15.65
C VAL A 668 -4.13 -4.42 -14.92
N CYS A 669 -4.33 -3.13 -15.24
CA CYS A 669 -3.61 -1.98 -14.67
C CYS A 669 -2.08 -2.08 -14.80
N GLY A 670 -1.58 -2.72 -15.87
CA GLY A 670 -0.20 -3.22 -15.90
C GLY A 670 0.84 -2.31 -16.54
N PHE A 671 0.47 -1.26 -17.28
CA PHE A 671 1.47 -0.48 -18.02
C PHE A 671 0.98 0.90 -18.46
N SER A 672 1.93 1.80 -18.67
CA SER A 672 1.82 3.01 -19.48
C SER A 672 3.10 3.14 -20.32
N PRO A 673 3.08 3.81 -21.49
CA PRO A 673 4.27 3.97 -22.29
C PRO A 673 5.34 4.79 -21.54
N PHE A 674 6.60 4.48 -21.79
CA PHE A 674 7.73 5.21 -21.21
C PHE A 674 7.99 6.53 -21.93
N ARG A 675 7.94 6.53 -23.26
CA ARG A 675 8.34 7.66 -24.13
C ARG A 675 7.38 8.85 -24.09
N THR A 676 6.20 8.69 -23.50
CA THR A 676 5.25 9.78 -23.26
C THR A 676 5.50 10.52 -21.96
N SER A 677 6.38 9.98 -21.11
CA SER A 677 6.74 10.62 -19.86
C SER A 677 7.54 11.90 -20.11
N ASP A 678 7.37 12.85 -19.21
CA ASP A 678 8.07 14.11 -19.06
C ASP A 678 8.25 14.38 -17.55
N PRO A 679 8.96 15.44 -17.12
CA PRO A 679 9.18 15.67 -15.69
C PRO A 679 7.90 15.81 -14.85
N GLU A 680 6.80 16.31 -15.43
CA GLU A 680 5.52 16.50 -14.72
C GLU A 680 4.81 15.16 -14.53
N THR A 681 4.66 14.38 -15.59
CA THR A 681 4.04 13.04 -15.55
C THR A 681 4.88 12.05 -14.75
N GLU A 682 6.21 12.13 -14.82
CA GLU A 682 7.15 11.34 -14.02
C GLU A 682 6.96 11.65 -12.53
N ARG A 683 6.80 12.93 -12.16
CA ARG A 683 6.46 13.30 -10.78
C ARG A 683 5.08 12.78 -10.40
N ALA A 684 4.07 13.00 -11.24
CA ALA A 684 2.67 12.72 -10.95
C ALA A 684 2.35 11.22 -10.79
N ASN A 685 2.93 10.38 -11.65
CA ASN A 685 2.53 8.97 -11.81
C ASN A 685 3.71 8.00 -11.60
N GLY A 686 4.93 8.54 -11.46
CA GLY A 686 6.17 7.82 -11.24
C GLY A 686 6.84 7.30 -12.51
N GLY A 687 6.11 7.13 -13.62
CA GLY A 687 6.65 6.72 -14.93
C GLY A 687 7.74 5.65 -14.87
N ILE A 688 8.94 5.99 -15.35
CA ILE A 688 10.13 5.11 -15.31
C ILE A 688 10.66 4.97 -13.88
N GLY A 689 10.65 6.06 -13.11
CA GLY A 689 11.10 6.17 -11.73
C GLY A 689 10.35 5.27 -10.77
N ARG A 690 9.08 4.93 -11.06
CA ARG A 690 8.31 3.96 -10.29
C ARG A 690 9.01 2.61 -10.27
N PHE A 691 9.41 2.11 -11.45
CA PHE A 691 10.09 0.83 -11.56
C PHE A 691 11.55 0.90 -11.11
N SER A 692 12.25 2.00 -11.40
CA SER A 692 13.69 2.10 -11.17
C SER A 692 14.05 2.68 -9.80
N HIS A 693 13.47 3.80 -9.39
CA HIS A 693 13.81 4.53 -8.17
C HIS A 693 12.94 4.08 -6.98
N LEU A 694 11.62 4.03 -7.16
CA LEU A 694 10.68 3.76 -6.06
C LEU A 694 10.71 2.29 -5.62
N HIS A 695 10.65 1.35 -6.56
CA HIS A 695 10.62 -0.07 -6.22
C HIS A 695 11.93 -0.82 -6.46
N GLY A 696 12.89 -0.22 -7.19
CA GLY A 696 14.15 -0.89 -7.51
C GLY A 696 13.97 -2.17 -8.33
N LEU A 697 12.94 -2.24 -9.17
CA LEU A 697 12.61 -3.41 -9.98
C LEU A 697 13.36 -3.42 -11.30
N HIS A 698 13.51 -2.26 -11.93
CA HIS A 698 14.07 -2.15 -13.27
C HIS A 698 15.10 -1.02 -13.41
N PRO A 699 16.29 -1.12 -12.76
CA PRO A 699 17.22 0.01 -12.65
C PRO A 699 17.74 0.56 -13.98
N ARG A 700 18.11 -0.28 -14.97
CA ARG A 700 18.63 0.23 -16.26
C ARG A 700 17.67 1.16 -17.00
N LEU A 701 16.35 0.99 -16.85
CA LEU A 701 15.40 1.95 -17.42
C LEU A 701 15.50 3.32 -16.76
N GLY A 702 15.83 3.39 -15.46
CA GLY A 702 16.02 4.63 -14.72
C GLY A 702 17.09 5.56 -15.28
N LEU A 703 18.05 5.03 -16.05
CA LEU A 703 19.04 5.84 -16.77
C LEU A 703 18.38 6.78 -17.80
N PHE A 704 17.21 6.40 -18.32
CA PHE A 704 16.44 7.15 -19.32
C PHE A 704 15.34 8.01 -18.71
N ARG A 705 15.24 8.09 -17.37
CA ARG A 705 14.18 8.85 -16.69
C ARG A 705 14.11 10.31 -17.15
N ASP A 706 15.26 10.94 -17.34
CA ASP A 706 15.36 12.35 -17.75
C ASP A 706 15.30 12.55 -19.28
N ASP A 707 15.46 11.49 -20.07
CA ASP A 707 15.29 11.48 -21.53
C ASP A 707 14.52 10.21 -22.00
N PRO A 708 13.21 10.13 -21.69
CA PRO A 708 12.43 8.91 -21.90
C PRO A 708 12.25 8.55 -23.37
N LYS A 709 12.42 9.50 -24.30
CA LYS A 709 12.36 9.24 -25.75
C LYS A 709 13.48 8.33 -26.24
N ARG A 710 14.58 8.24 -25.50
CA ARG A 710 15.73 7.39 -25.81
C ARG A 710 15.64 6.01 -25.19
N THR A 711 14.54 5.69 -24.50
CA THR A 711 14.33 4.34 -23.96
C THR A 711 14.48 3.27 -25.05
N PRO A 712 15.20 2.18 -24.76
CA PRO A 712 15.59 1.19 -25.77
C PRO A 712 14.39 0.48 -26.41
N PHE A 713 13.29 0.38 -25.68
CA PHE A 713 12.00 -0.14 -26.16
C PHE A 713 10.88 0.56 -25.37
N ASP A 714 9.64 0.39 -25.83
CA ASP A 714 8.44 0.85 -25.10
C ASP A 714 7.30 -0.19 -25.19
N PHE A 715 6.22 -0.02 -24.44
CA PHE A 715 5.15 -1.00 -24.31
C PHE A 715 4.42 -1.29 -25.62
N HIS A 716 4.28 -0.36 -26.55
CA HIS A 716 3.63 -0.65 -27.85
C HIS A 716 4.43 -1.71 -28.64
N GLU A 717 5.76 -1.70 -28.51
CA GLU A 717 6.65 -2.74 -29.05
C GLU A 717 6.47 -4.05 -28.28
N VAL A 718 6.36 -4.02 -26.94
CA VAL A 718 6.08 -5.21 -26.09
C VAL A 718 4.75 -5.86 -26.47
N LEU A 719 3.68 -5.08 -26.63
CA LEU A 719 2.37 -5.57 -27.06
C LEU A 719 2.42 -6.15 -28.48
N GLY A 720 3.17 -5.51 -29.39
CA GLY A 720 3.39 -6.01 -30.75
C GLY A 720 4.17 -7.33 -30.79
N LEU A 721 5.10 -7.57 -29.86
CA LEU A 721 5.81 -8.86 -29.75
C LEU A 721 4.88 -10.03 -29.44
N VAL A 722 3.72 -9.78 -28.82
CA VAL A 722 2.72 -10.81 -28.52
C VAL A 722 1.96 -11.24 -29.77
N ALA A 723 1.77 -10.35 -30.75
CA ALA A 723 1.02 -10.63 -31.99
C ALA A 723 1.56 -11.88 -32.72
N PRO A 724 0.69 -12.75 -33.24
CA PRO A 724 -0.78 -12.62 -33.32
C PRO A 724 -1.55 -13.18 -32.10
N ARG A 725 -0.87 -13.54 -31.01
CA ARG A 725 -1.51 -14.20 -29.86
C ARG A 725 -2.49 -13.25 -29.13
N PRO A 726 -3.56 -13.77 -28.53
CA PRO A 726 -4.51 -12.96 -27.77
C PRO A 726 -3.88 -12.13 -26.65
N LEU A 727 -4.23 -10.84 -26.61
CA LEU A 727 -3.85 -9.89 -25.58
C LEU A 727 -5.04 -9.06 -25.12
N LEU A 728 -5.29 -9.04 -23.81
CA LEU A 728 -6.25 -8.14 -23.17
C LEU A 728 -5.53 -7.12 -22.30
N ALA A 729 -5.76 -5.83 -22.56
CA ALA A 729 -5.36 -4.73 -21.69
C ALA A 729 -6.58 -4.14 -20.97
N VAL A 730 -6.54 -4.04 -19.64
CA VAL A 730 -7.59 -3.37 -18.85
C VAL A 730 -7.00 -2.13 -18.17
N ALA A 731 -7.52 -0.94 -18.49
CA ALA A 731 -7.05 0.35 -18.01
C ALA A 731 -8.21 1.20 -17.43
N PRO A 732 -8.47 1.12 -16.12
CA PRO A 732 -9.55 1.86 -15.47
C PRO A 732 -9.42 3.38 -15.61
N SER A 733 -10.55 4.09 -15.57
CA SER A 733 -10.61 5.53 -15.82
C SER A 733 -9.90 6.41 -14.78
N LEU A 734 -9.78 5.93 -13.54
CA LEU A 734 -9.13 6.63 -12.43
C LEU A 734 -7.81 5.98 -11.99
N ASP A 735 -7.23 5.09 -12.80
CA ASP A 735 -5.86 4.65 -12.60
C ASP A 735 -4.90 5.78 -12.99
N TRP A 736 -4.55 6.62 -12.00
CA TRP A 736 -3.57 7.68 -12.20
C TRP A 736 -2.13 7.15 -12.36
N THR A 737 -1.83 5.92 -11.96
CA THR A 737 -0.51 5.33 -12.20
C THR A 737 -0.31 4.91 -13.65
N ASN A 738 -1.38 4.51 -14.34
CA ASN A 738 -1.36 4.16 -15.76
C ASN A 738 -2.52 4.84 -16.48
N PRO A 739 -2.40 6.14 -16.83
CA PRO A 739 -3.50 6.90 -17.42
C PRO A 739 -4.08 6.21 -18.65
N LYS A 740 -5.42 6.09 -18.69
CA LYS A 740 -6.12 5.36 -19.77
C LYS A 740 -5.78 5.89 -21.16
N GLU A 741 -5.58 7.20 -21.31
CA GLU A 741 -5.27 7.85 -22.59
C GLU A 741 -3.95 7.32 -23.15
N ASP A 742 -2.96 7.13 -22.28
CA ASP A 742 -1.64 6.63 -22.63
C ASP A 742 -1.67 5.14 -22.96
N VAL A 743 -2.47 4.34 -22.24
CA VAL A 743 -2.72 2.94 -22.58
C VAL A 743 -3.41 2.81 -23.95
N LEU A 744 -4.42 3.65 -24.22
CA LEU A 744 -5.14 3.65 -25.50
C LEU A 744 -4.23 4.06 -26.67
N ARG A 745 -3.35 5.05 -26.49
CA ARG A 745 -2.34 5.42 -27.50
C ARG A 745 -1.39 4.26 -27.78
N CYS A 746 -0.86 3.64 -26.72
CA CYS A 746 0.07 2.53 -26.80
C CYS A 746 -0.52 1.30 -27.50
N THR A 747 -1.75 0.94 -27.15
CA THR A 747 -2.48 -0.18 -27.76
C THR A 747 -2.91 0.10 -29.20
N THR A 748 -3.29 1.35 -29.53
CA THR A 748 -3.58 1.77 -30.90
C THR A 748 -2.35 1.62 -31.79
N ALA A 749 -1.17 2.05 -31.31
CA ALA A 749 0.08 1.85 -32.02
C ALA A 749 0.36 0.36 -32.25
N ALA A 750 0.27 -0.46 -31.20
CA ALA A 750 0.49 -1.91 -31.29
C ALA A 750 -0.48 -2.65 -32.23
N ARG A 751 -1.70 -2.14 -32.42
CA ARG A 751 -2.73 -2.76 -33.28
C ARG A 751 -2.26 -2.90 -34.74
N SER A 752 -1.46 -1.96 -35.24
CA SER A 752 -0.87 -2.06 -36.58
C SER A 752 -0.05 -3.35 -36.79
N VAL A 753 0.63 -3.83 -35.75
CA VAL A 753 1.35 -5.11 -35.78
C VAL A 753 0.39 -6.29 -35.89
N TYR A 754 -0.73 -6.25 -35.17
CA TYR A 754 -1.77 -7.28 -35.27
C TYR A 754 -2.43 -7.27 -36.66
N ASP A 755 -2.60 -6.09 -37.26
CA ASP A 755 -3.13 -5.94 -38.63
C ASP A 755 -2.22 -6.63 -39.67
N LEU A 756 -0.89 -6.61 -39.50
CA LEU A 756 0.03 -7.36 -40.38
C LEU A 756 -0.23 -8.86 -40.39
N TYR A 757 -0.70 -9.40 -39.27
CA TYR A 757 -1.07 -10.82 -39.15
C TYR A 757 -2.53 -11.08 -39.51
N GLY A 758 -3.33 -10.06 -39.82
CA GLY A 758 -4.78 -10.18 -39.98
C GLY A 758 -5.49 -10.58 -38.68
N ALA A 759 -4.91 -10.25 -37.53
CA ALA A 759 -5.35 -10.69 -36.19
C ALA A 759 -5.73 -9.50 -35.29
N SER A 760 -6.24 -8.41 -35.86
CA SER A 760 -6.57 -7.16 -35.15
C SER A 760 -7.48 -7.38 -33.94
N GLU A 761 -8.43 -8.31 -34.06
CA GLU A 761 -9.39 -8.67 -33.00
C GLU A 761 -8.73 -9.39 -31.80
N SER A 762 -7.51 -9.91 -31.96
CA SER A 762 -6.76 -10.56 -30.88
C SER A 762 -6.16 -9.55 -29.88
N LEU A 763 -6.15 -8.25 -30.20
CA LEU A 763 -5.79 -7.18 -29.25
C LEU A 763 -7.06 -6.47 -28.75
N GLU A 764 -7.46 -6.78 -27.52
CA GLU A 764 -8.60 -6.16 -26.83
C GLU A 764 -8.13 -5.13 -25.78
N VAL A 765 -8.86 -4.02 -25.68
CA VAL A 765 -8.63 -3.00 -24.64
C VAL A 765 -9.95 -2.66 -23.96
N ARG A 766 -9.97 -2.61 -22.63
CA ARG A 766 -11.14 -2.25 -21.82
C ARG A 766 -10.79 -1.09 -20.88
N THR A 767 -11.64 -0.06 -20.87
CA THR A 767 -11.47 1.12 -20.02
C THR A 767 -12.68 1.34 -19.11
N PRO A 768 -12.88 0.49 -18.08
CA PRO A 768 -14.01 0.62 -17.18
C PRO A 768 -13.96 1.95 -16.42
N ASN A 769 -15.13 2.52 -16.10
CA ASN A 769 -15.19 3.70 -15.24
C ASN A 769 -15.00 3.28 -13.79
N ASP A 770 -13.78 3.32 -13.28
CA ASP A 770 -13.43 2.77 -11.97
C ASP A 770 -12.01 3.16 -11.52
N LEU A 771 -11.66 2.74 -10.30
CA LEU A 771 -10.33 2.87 -9.69
C LEU A 771 -9.37 1.77 -10.16
N LEU A 772 -8.11 1.89 -9.74
CA LEU A 772 -7.08 0.87 -9.87
C LEU A 772 -7.43 -0.34 -8.99
N SER A 773 -8.15 -1.31 -9.56
CA SER A 773 -8.61 -2.50 -8.85
C SER A 773 -8.71 -3.72 -9.79
N PHE A 774 -8.45 -4.92 -9.26
CA PHE A 774 -8.63 -6.16 -10.03
C PHE A 774 -10.08 -6.65 -10.03
N ASP A 775 -10.77 -6.53 -8.90
CA ASP A 775 -12.20 -6.84 -8.76
C ASP A 775 -13.01 -5.55 -8.77
N TYR A 776 -14.29 -5.61 -9.12
CA TYR A 776 -15.14 -4.45 -8.81
C TYR A 776 -15.20 -4.25 -7.30
N HIS A 777 -15.18 -2.98 -6.88
CA HIS A 777 -15.33 -2.57 -5.48
C HIS A 777 -16.57 -3.16 -4.79
N GLU A 778 -17.58 -3.59 -5.55
CA GLU A 778 -18.85 -4.17 -5.05
C GLU A 778 -18.75 -5.66 -4.68
N ALA A 779 -17.89 -6.45 -5.33
CA ALA A 779 -17.74 -7.89 -5.04
C ALA A 779 -17.05 -8.17 -3.69
N ARG A 780 -16.40 -7.16 -3.11
CA ARG A 780 -15.52 -7.29 -1.93
C ARG A 780 -16.22 -7.16 -0.60
N LEU A 781 -17.54 -6.98 -0.64
CA LEU A 781 -18.37 -6.63 0.51
C LEU A 781 -19.52 -7.64 0.73
N TYR A 782 -19.51 -8.76 0.02
CA TYR A 782 -20.43 -9.85 0.31
C TYR A 782 -20.17 -10.41 1.71
N ASP A 783 -21.19 -10.27 2.56
CA ASP A 783 -21.40 -11.11 3.71
C ASP A 783 -21.90 -12.48 3.21
N GLU A 784 -21.16 -13.56 3.50
CA GLU A 784 -21.61 -14.94 3.24
C GLU A 784 -22.98 -15.25 3.87
N SER A 785 -23.48 -14.41 4.77
CA SER A 785 -24.80 -14.52 5.40
C SER A 785 -25.98 -13.89 4.64
N ARG A 786 -25.76 -13.17 3.53
CA ARG A 786 -26.85 -12.52 2.74
C ARG A 786 -26.79 -12.81 1.23
N PRO A 787 -27.51 -13.85 0.74
CA PRO A 787 -27.46 -14.28 -0.65
C PRO A 787 -28.34 -13.48 -1.65
N GLU A 788 -29.07 -12.43 -1.24
CA GLU A 788 -30.17 -11.88 -2.06
C GLU A 788 -29.84 -10.65 -2.93
N HIS A 789 -28.59 -10.18 -3.00
CA HIS A 789 -28.23 -9.03 -3.83
C HIS A 789 -27.34 -9.42 -5.02
N ASP A 790 -27.96 -9.96 -6.08
CA ASP A 790 -27.28 -10.52 -7.26
C ASP A 790 -27.29 -9.57 -8.48
N SER A 791 -27.62 -8.27 -8.29
CA SER A 791 -28.08 -7.42 -9.40
C SER A 791 -27.35 -6.10 -9.65
N LEU A 792 -26.12 -5.89 -9.17
CA LEU A 792 -25.36 -4.67 -9.46
C LEU A 792 -24.00 -5.02 -10.10
N SER A 793 -23.86 -4.62 -11.37
CA SER A 793 -22.68 -4.66 -12.24
C SER A 793 -22.11 -6.04 -12.64
N PRO A 794 -21.89 -6.34 -13.95
CA PRO A 794 -21.19 -7.57 -14.37
C PRO A 794 -19.74 -7.53 -13.92
N ASP A 795 -19.33 -8.49 -13.10
CA ASP A 795 -18.01 -8.56 -12.43
C ASP A 795 -16.79 -8.52 -13.39
N ARG A 796 -15.73 -7.78 -13.05
CA ARG A 796 -14.58 -7.42 -13.91
C ARG A 796 -13.71 -8.63 -14.02
N ARG A 797 -13.51 -9.30 -12.88
CA ARG A 797 -12.87 -10.59 -12.78
C ARG A 797 -13.58 -11.57 -13.70
N LYS A 798 -14.91 -11.73 -13.58
CA LYS A 798 -15.70 -12.58 -14.51
C LYS A 798 -15.46 -12.20 -15.96
N SER A 799 -15.44 -10.90 -16.30
CA SER A 799 -15.20 -10.46 -17.69
C SER A 799 -13.82 -10.85 -18.24
N VAL A 800 -12.77 -10.89 -17.41
CA VAL A 800 -11.41 -11.30 -17.81
C VAL A 800 -11.35 -12.81 -17.97
N PHE A 801 -11.97 -13.55 -17.06
CA PHE A 801 -12.06 -15.01 -17.15
C PHE A 801 -12.95 -15.47 -18.31
N ASP A 802 -14.03 -14.76 -18.61
CA ASP A 802 -14.86 -14.96 -19.81
C ASP A 802 -14.12 -14.60 -21.10
N TRP A 803 -13.11 -13.73 -21.02
CA TRP A 803 -12.22 -13.49 -22.15
C TRP A 803 -11.25 -14.65 -22.34
N LEU A 804 -10.61 -15.13 -21.27
CA LEU A 804 -9.71 -16.30 -21.30
C LEU A 804 -10.43 -17.55 -21.84
N ALA A 805 -11.64 -17.83 -21.35
CA ALA A 805 -12.45 -18.96 -21.80
C ALA A 805 -12.90 -18.86 -23.27
N ARG A 806 -12.89 -17.66 -23.87
CA ARG A 806 -13.14 -17.48 -25.31
C ARG A 806 -11.91 -17.74 -26.18
N GLN A 807 -10.72 -17.79 -25.58
CA GLN A 807 -9.46 -18.10 -26.28
C GLN A 807 -9.14 -19.60 -26.24
N GLU A 808 -9.77 -20.34 -25.32
CA GLU A 808 -9.84 -21.81 -25.34
C GLU A 808 -10.67 -22.29 -26.54
#